data_AF-A0A6N2LCX6-F1
#
_entry.id   AF-A0A6N2LCX6-F1
#
_cell.length_a   1.000
_cell.length_b   1.000
_cell.length_c   1.000
_cell.angle_alpha   90.00
_cell.angle_beta   90.00
_cell.angle_gamma   90.00
#
_symmetry.space_group_name_H-M   'P 1'
#
loop_
_entity.id
_entity.type
_entity.pdbx_description
1 polymer ?
#
loop_
_entity_poly.entity_id
_entity_poly.type
_entity_poly.pdbx_seq_one_letter_code
_entity_poly.pdbx_strand_id
1 'polypeptide(L)'
;MILSGMEDEDKWLAEGIAGIQHNAFYMHRALDANNLRDALKCSALMLSELRTSKLSPHKYYDLYMRAFDELRTLEMFFKDESRHGVSIVDLYELVQHAGNILPRLYLLCTVGSVFIKSKEAPAKDALKDLVEMCRGVQNPIRGLFLRSYLAQVSRDKSPSLGSEYEGGEDTVMDTVEFVLQNFTEMNKLWVRMQHQGPVRIREKLEKERNELRDLVGKNLHVLSQIEGVNLELYRDTVLPRVLEQIVNCEDERAQYYLMDCIIQVFPDEYHLQTLETLLGAFPQLQPTVDIKTVLSRLMERLSNYAASSPDVLPEFLQVEAFAKLSSAIGKVIEAQVDMPIVGAVTLYVSLLTFTLHVHPERLDYVDQVLGACVKLLFGKPKLEEGRATKQIVALLSSPLEKYNDIVTALTLSNYPCVMDCLDDKTNKVMAMVIIQSIMKNNTCISTADKVEVLFELLKGLIKDLDGTAVDELDEEDFNEEQNSVARLIHMLYNDDSEEMLKIICTARKHIMAGGPTRLPFTVPPLTFSALRIIKALSSVPSPELALRLYLQCAESANDCDLEPVAYDFFTKAFILYEEEVADSKAQVTAIHLIIGALQRMNVFGVENRDTLTHKATGVIALAYPVITYSAKLLKKPDQCRAVYTCSHLFWVDEKDGIKDGERCCTVLLKSILLYLSNCTVVSMNHLVLCTHLSTRRPGFLTFEPTLLQVVASFSFLYLRRTLESMTPDAFSNARALLCLKRALRIANAAQQMANAINGTSGPVTLFVEILNKYLYFLEKGNPQITSAAIQGLVELITDEMKSDSTPDPASDAFFASTIRYIQFQKQKGGVMGEKFGPIKM
;
A
#
# COMPACT_ATOMS: atom_id res chain seq x y z
N MET A 1 -7.75 -47.37 -30.04
CA MET A 1 -9.21 -47.51 -29.78
C MET A 1 -9.99 -46.21 -29.99
N ILE A 2 -9.43 -45.02 -29.76
CA ILE A 2 -10.14 -43.75 -30.07
C ILE A 2 -10.16 -43.48 -31.59
N LEU A 3 -9.06 -43.75 -32.30
CA LEU A 3 -8.96 -43.60 -33.76
C LEU A 3 -9.96 -44.48 -34.54
N SER A 4 -10.22 -45.72 -34.08
CA SER A 4 -11.18 -46.62 -34.76
C SER A 4 -12.64 -46.16 -34.61
N GLY A 5 -12.98 -45.49 -33.50
CA GLY A 5 -14.34 -44.96 -33.30
C GLY A 5 -14.63 -43.67 -34.10
N MET A 6 -13.59 -42.91 -34.45
CA MET A 6 -13.74 -41.69 -35.27
C MET A 6 -13.99 -42.04 -36.75
N GLU A 7 -13.26 -43.01 -37.30
CA GLU A 7 -13.42 -43.51 -38.67
C GLU A 7 -14.83 -44.11 -38.90
N ASP A 8 -15.38 -44.80 -37.90
CA ASP A 8 -16.73 -45.37 -37.96
C ASP A 8 -17.82 -44.28 -37.95
N GLU A 9 -17.66 -43.21 -37.15
CA GLU A 9 -18.61 -42.09 -37.14
C GLU A 9 -18.62 -41.31 -38.46
N ASP A 10 -17.47 -41.11 -39.11
CA ASP A 10 -17.39 -40.44 -40.42
C ASP A 10 -18.04 -41.27 -41.53
N LYS A 11 -17.87 -42.59 -41.47
CA LYS A 11 -18.56 -43.51 -42.36
C LYS A 11 -20.09 -43.44 -42.18
N TRP A 12 -20.59 -43.47 -40.95
CA TRP A 12 -22.03 -43.34 -40.68
C TRP A 12 -22.58 -41.99 -41.12
N LEU A 13 -21.80 -40.90 -40.97
CA LEU A 13 -22.19 -39.58 -41.45
C LEU A 13 -22.30 -39.58 -42.98
N ALA A 14 -21.30 -40.13 -43.69
CA ALA A 14 -21.32 -40.22 -45.14
C ALA A 14 -22.49 -41.06 -45.67
N GLU A 15 -22.79 -42.19 -45.02
CA GLU A 15 -23.97 -43.02 -45.32
C GLU A 15 -25.27 -42.25 -45.12
N GLY A 16 -25.42 -41.53 -44.00
CA GLY A 16 -26.59 -40.70 -43.73
C GLY A 16 -26.77 -39.55 -44.73
N ILE A 17 -25.68 -38.85 -45.08
CA ILE A 17 -25.71 -37.78 -46.09
C ILE A 17 -26.09 -38.33 -47.47
N ALA A 18 -25.53 -39.47 -47.86
CA ALA A 18 -25.89 -40.13 -49.12
C ALA A 18 -27.37 -40.54 -49.13
N GLY A 19 -27.90 -41.03 -48.00
CA GLY A 19 -29.32 -41.34 -47.82
C GLY A 19 -30.22 -40.11 -47.97
N ILE A 20 -29.83 -38.97 -47.38
CA ILE A 20 -30.55 -37.70 -47.54
C ILE A 20 -30.52 -37.26 -49.00
N GLN A 21 -29.35 -37.21 -49.64
CA GLN A 21 -29.21 -36.77 -51.03
C GLN A 21 -29.97 -37.65 -52.01
N HIS A 22 -29.94 -38.97 -51.80
CA HIS A 22 -30.69 -39.92 -52.61
C HIS A 22 -32.19 -39.66 -52.54
N ASN A 23 -32.74 -39.54 -51.33
CA ASN A 23 -34.17 -39.28 -51.14
C ASN A 23 -34.57 -37.86 -51.56
N ALA A 24 -33.70 -36.86 -51.36
CA ALA A 24 -33.90 -35.49 -51.81
C ALA A 24 -33.98 -35.40 -53.34
N PHE A 25 -33.15 -36.14 -54.07
CA PHE A 25 -33.23 -36.20 -55.54
C PHE A 25 -34.60 -36.68 -56.02
N TYR A 26 -35.13 -37.76 -55.43
CA TYR A 26 -36.48 -38.25 -55.76
C TYR A 26 -37.58 -37.31 -55.27
N MET A 27 -37.37 -36.64 -54.14
CA MET A 27 -38.27 -35.59 -53.66
C MET A 27 -38.36 -34.47 -54.69
N HIS A 28 -37.26 -33.85 -55.11
CA HIS A 28 -37.24 -32.79 -56.13
C HIS A 28 -37.93 -33.21 -57.41
N ARG A 29 -37.64 -34.41 -57.90
CA ARG A 29 -38.32 -34.96 -59.09
C ARG A 29 -39.83 -35.08 -58.90
N ALA A 30 -40.30 -35.45 -57.70
CA ALA A 30 -41.73 -35.50 -57.39
C ALA A 30 -42.34 -34.09 -57.25
N LEU A 31 -41.59 -33.11 -56.73
CA LEU A 31 -41.99 -31.70 -56.65
C LEU A 31 -42.15 -31.08 -58.05
N ASP A 32 -41.23 -31.38 -58.97
CA ASP A 32 -41.31 -30.94 -60.38
C ASP A 32 -42.49 -31.59 -61.12
N ALA A 33 -42.80 -32.84 -60.78
CA ALA A 33 -43.96 -33.55 -61.31
C ALA A 33 -45.27 -33.21 -60.59
N ASN A 34 -45.27 -32.27 -59.63
CA ASN A 34 -46.41 -31.88 -58.81
C ASN A 34 -47.12 -33.07 -58.09
N ASN A 35 -46.36 -34.12 -57.76
CA ASN A 35 -46.89 -35.31 -57.10
C ASN A 35 -46.65 -35.23 -55.57
N LEU A 36 -47.64 -34.68 -54.86
CA LEU A 36 -47.59 -34.47 -53.42
C LEU A 36 -47.35 -35.77 -52.62
N ARG A 37 -47.98 -36.88 -53.03
CA ARG A 37 -47.89 -38.16 -52.29
C ARG A 37 -46.47 -38.71 -52.31
N ASP A 38 -45.85 -38.73 -53.48
CA ASP A 38 -44.48 -39.23 -53.63
C ASP A 38 -43.47 -38.25 -53.02
N ALA A 39 -43.71 -36.94 -53.13
CA ALA A 39 -42.91 -35.92 -52.44
C ALA A 39 -42.89 -36.17 -50.93
N LEU A 40 -44.06 -36.26 -50.28
CA LEU A 40 -44.16 -36.51 -48.83
C LEU A 40 -43.55 -37.84 -48.40
N LYS A 41 -43.69 -38.89 -49.21
CA LYS A 41 -43.06 -40.18 -48.93
C LYS A 41 -41.54 -40.09 -48.98
N CYS A 42 -40.98 -39.44 -50.00
CA CYS A 42 -39.54 -39.22 -50.12
C CYS A 42 -39.01 -38.30 -49.01
N SER A 43 -39.73 -37.23 -48.66
CA SER A 43 -39.37 -36.35 -47.54
C SER A 43 -39.39 -37.10 -46.20
N ALA A 44 -40.38 -37.96 -45.95
CA ALA A 44 -40.45 -38.75 -44.73
C ALA A 44 -39.31 -39.78 -44.62
N LEU A 45 -38.89 -40.37 -45.74
CA LEU A 45 -37.73 -41.26 -45.81
C LEU A 45 -36.42 -40.49 -45.60
N MET A 46 -36.26 -39.34 -46.24
CA MET A 46 -35.11 -38.43 -46.03
C MET A 46 -34.97 -38.06 -44.55
N LEU A 47 -36.05 -37.62 -43.92
CA LEU A 47 -36.09 -37.26 -42.49
C LEU A 47 -35.90 -38.45 -41.55
N SER A 48 -36.10 -39.68 -42.04
CA SER A 48 -35.87 -40.87 -41.23
C SER A 48 -34.38 -41.07 -40.92
N GLU A 49 -33.47 -40.52 -41.72
CA GLU A 49 -32.02 -40.53 -41.44
C GLU A 49 -31.67 -39.75 -40.16
N LEU A 50 -32.43 -38.69 -39.84
CA LEU A 50 -32.26 -37.90 -38.60
C LEU A 50 -32.61 -38.71 -37.33
N ARG A 51 -33.17 -39.91 -37.46
CA ARG A 51 -33.45 -40.82 -36.34
C ARG A 51 -32.22 -41.59 -35.88
N THR A 52 -31.04 -41.37 -36.44
CA THR A 52 -29.80 -41.99 -35.97
C THR A 52 -29.45 -41.57 -34.54
N SER A 53 -28.88 -42.50 -33.76
CA SER A 53 -28.31 -42.28 -32.42
C SER A 53 -26.79 -42.40 -32.42
N LYS A 54 -26.18 -42.71 -33.58
CA LYS A 54 -24.78 -43.13 -33.68
C LYS A 54 -23.80 -41.97 -33.85
N LEU A 55 -24.32 -40.77 -34.14
CA LEU A 55 -23.52 -39.59 -34.43
C LEU A 55 -23.33 -38.73 -33.19
N SER A 56 -22.14 -38.15 -33.05
CA SER A 56 -21.87 -37.04 -32.13
C SER A 56 -22.67 -35.79 -32.51
N PRO A 57 -22.92 -34.84 -31.59
CA PRO A 57 -23.71 -33.63 -31.85
C PRO A 57 -23.22 -32.80 -33.04
N HIS A 58 -21.91 -32.62 -33.18
CA HIS A 58 -21.32 -31.91 -34.33
C HIS A 58 -21.66 -32.59 -35.66
N LYS A 59 -21.44 -33.91 -35.76
CA LYS A 59 -21.74 -34.67 -37.00
C LYS A 59 -23.25 -34.74 -37.24
N TYR A 60 -24.05 -34.81 -36.18
CA TYR A 60 -25.50 -34.73 -36.28
C TYR A 60 -25.95 -33.36 -36.79
N TYR A 61 -25.29 -32.27 -36.37
CA TYR A 61 -25.52 -30.93 -36.91
C TYR A 61 -25.23 -30.88 -38.41
N ASP A 62 -24.11 -31.46 -38.87
CA ASP A 62 -23.79 -31.52 -40.29
C ASP A 62 -24.88 -32.26 -41.09
N LEU A 63 -25.33 -33.41 -40.59
CA LEU A 63 -26.44 -34.17 -41.18
C LEU A 63 -27.76 -33.36 -41.16
N TYR A 64 -28.05 -32.70 -40.05
CA TYR A 64 -29.22 -31.84 -39.86
C TYR A 64 -29.23 -30.69 -40.86
N MET A 65 -28.10 -30.00 -41.08
CA MET A 65 -28.02 -28.88 -42.02
C MET A 65 -28.33 -29.32 -43.46
N ARG A 66 -27.90 -30.54 -43.86
CA ARG A 66 -28.28 -31.10 -45.17
C ARG A 66 -29.78 -31.34 -45.26
N ALA A 67 -30.42 -31.93 -44.26
CA ALA A 67 -31.87 -32.12 -44.26
C ALA A 67 -32.62 -30.77 -44.22
N PHE A 68 -32.08 -29.80 -43.49
CA PHE A 68 -32.66 -28.48 -43.30
C PHE A 68 -32.75 -27.67 -44.59
N ASP A 69 -31.71 -27.70 -45.43
CA ASP A 69 -31.72 -27.02 -46.73
C ASP A 69 -32.78 -27.63 -47.68
N GLU A 70 -32.96 -28.95 -47.63
CA GLU A 70 -33.99 -29.64 -48.42
C GLU A 70 -35.42 -29.31 -47.93
N LEU A 71 -35.61 -29.19 -46.61
CA LEU A 71 -36.89 -28.77 -46.03
C LEU A 71 -37.32 -27.37 -46.45
N ARG A 72 -36.38 -26.45 -46.71
CA ARG A 72 -36.71 -25.12 -47.25
C ARG A 72 -37.31 -25.20 -48.65
N THR A 73 -36.79 -26.10 -49.49
CA THR A 73 -37.35 -26.32 -50.82
C THR A 73 -38.77 -26.89 -50.73
N LEU A 74 -38.98 -27.78 -49.76
CA LEU A 74 -40.30 -28.34 -49.48
C LEU A 74 -41.29 -27.27 -48.95
N GLU A 75 -40.85 -26.36 -48.08
CA GLU A 75 -41.66 -25.23 -47.59
C GLU A 75 -42.13 -24.34 -48.74
N MET A 76 -41.24 -24.02 -49.69
CA MET A 76 -41.59 -23.22 -50.87
C MET A 76 -42.63 -23.91 -51.75
N PHE A 77 -42.59 -25.24 -51.86
CA PHE A 77 -43.59 -26.01 -52.59
C PHE A 77 -44.95 -26.01 -51.89
N PHE A 78 -44.98 -26.21 -50.56
CA PHE A 78 -46.23 -26.18 -49.80
C PHE A 78 -46.91 -24.81 -49.78
N LYS A 79 -46.15 -23.73 -49.98
CA LYS A 79 -46.71 -22.38 -50.11
C LYS A 79 -47.54 -22.19 -51.39
N ASP A 80 -47.30 -22.99 -52.43
CA ASP A 80 -47.96 -22.84 -53.72
C ASP A 80 -49.12 -23.84 -53.88
N GLU A 81 -50.30 -23.43 -53.42
CA GLU A 81 -51.54 -24.24 -53.46
C GLU A 81 -51.88 -24.77 -54.87
N SER A 82 -51.49 -24.02 -55.91
CA SER A 82 -51.74 -24.38 -57.30
C SER A 82 -50.97 -25.62 -57.76
N ARG A 83 -49.86 -25.95 -57.07
CA ARG A 83 -48.98 -27.07 -57.43
C ARG A 83 -49.38 -28.39 -56.80
N HIS A 84 -49.92 -28.38 -55.59
CA HIS A 84 -50.29 -29.61 -54.89
C HIS A 84 -51.80 -29.90 -54.86
N GLY A 85 -52.65 -28.89 -55.07
CA GLY A 85 -54.10 -29.07 -55.27
C GLY A 85 -54.88 -29.57 -54.05
N VAL A 86 -54.38 -29.32 -52.83
CA VAL A 86 -54.98 -29.70 -51.54
C VAL A 86 -55.03 -28.47 -50.64
N SER A 87 -56.06 -28.31 -49.81
CA SER A 87 -56.13 -27.20 -48.84
C SER A 87 -55.01 -27.31 -47.81
N ILE A 88 -54.60 -26.19 -47.20
CA ILE A 88 -53.49 -26.22 -46.25
C ILE A 88 -53.91 -26.89 -44.91
N VAL A 89 -55.19 -26.77 -44.53
CA VAL A 89 -55.78 -27.55 -43.41
C VAL A 89 -55.65 -29.06 -43.66
N ASP A 90 -56.10 -29.55 -44.82
CA ASP A 90 -56.02 -30.97 -45.14
C ASP A 90 -54.55 -31.44 -45.25
N LEU A 91 -53.66 -30.56 -45.72
CA LEU A 91 -52.22 -30.84 -45.75
C LEU A 91 -51.63 -30.96 -44.33
N TYR A 92 -52.08 -30.11 -43.40
CA TYR A 92 -51.68 -30.15 -41.98
C TYR A 92 -52.13 -31.44 -41.29
N GLU A 93 -53.29 -31.99 -41.63
CA GLU A 93 -53.73 -33.31 -41.17
C GLU A 93 -52.97 -34.45 -41.87
N LEU A 94 -52.76 -34.34 -43.18
CA LEU A 94 -52.17 -35.40 -43.99
C LEU A 94 -50.73 -35.72 -43.58
N VAL A 95 -49.92 -34.71 -43.24
CA VAL A 95 -48.55 -34.93 -42.76
C VAL A 95 -48.48 -35.64 -41.41
N GLN A 96 -49.56 -35.60 -40.61
CA GLN A 96 -49.62 -36.31 -39.32
C GLN A 96 -49.73 -37.83 -39.47
N HIS A 97 -50.16 -38.33 -40.63
CA HIS A 97 -50.20 -39.77 -40.93
C HIS A 97 -48.81 -40.40 -41.11
N ALA A 98 -47.72 -39.61 -41.12
CA ALA A 98 -46.37 -40.15 -41.14
C ALA A 98 -46.10 -41.02 -39.89
N GLY A 99 -45.83 -42.31 -40.12
CA GLY A 99 -45.74 -43.31 -39.04
C GLY A 99 -44.68 -42.98 -37.98
N ASN A 100 -43.50 -42.52 -38.38
CA ASN A 100 -42.42 -42.15 -37.46
C ASN A 100 -42.59 -40.72 -36.93
N ILE A 101 -42.45 -40.55 -35.61
CA ILE A 101 -42.68 -39.25 -34.94
C ILE A 101 -41.74 -38.13 -35.40
N LEU A 102 -40.45 -38.42 -35.62
CA LEU A 102 -39.48 -37.37 -35.96
C LEU A 102 -39.73 -36.78 -37.37
N PRO A 103 -39.84 -37.59 -38.45
CA PRO A 103 -40.27 -37.08 -39.75
C PRO A 103 -41.62 -36.36 -39.71
N ARG A 104 -42.58 -36.89 -38.96
CA ARG A 104 -43.91 -36.29 -38.80
C ARG A 104 -43.82 -34.86 -38.27
N LEU A 105 -43.06 -34.64 -37.19
CA LEU A 105 -42.97 -33.33 -36.55
C LEU A 105 -42.17 -32.33 -37.39
N TYR A 106 -41.12 -32.75 -38.10
CA TYR A 106 -40.44 -31.85 -39.04
C TYR A 106 -41.38 -31.40 -40.16
N LEU A 107 -42.10 -32.34 -40.80
CA LEU A 107 -43.11 -32.01 -41.81
C LEU A 107 -44.24 -31.15 -41.24
N LEU A 108 -44.71 -31.44 -40.02
CA LEU A 108 -45.74 -30.68 -39.34
C LEU A 108 -45.28 -29.25 -39.04
N CYS A 109 -44.03 -29.04 -38.61
CA CYS A 109 -43.46 -27.70 -38.44
C CYS A 109 -43.34 -26.97 -39.78
N THR A 110 -42.93 -27.65 -40.86
CA THR A 110 -42.83 -27.06 -42.21
C THR A 110 -44.21 -26.68 -42.77
N VAL A 111 -45.23 -27.52 -42.59
CA VAL A 111 -46.60 -27.18 -43.03
C VAL A 111 -47.24 -26.15 -42.11
N GLY A 112 -47.02 -26.24 -40.79
CA GLY A 112 -47.49 -25.26 -39.81
C GLY A 112 -46.96 -23.85 -40.10
N SER A 113 -45.72 -23.75 -40.59
CA SER A 113 -45.15 -22.53 -41.15
C SER A 113 -46.02 -21.89 -42.23
N VAL A 114 -46.48 -22.72 -43.17
CA VAL A 114 -47.28 -22.31 -44.32
C VAL A 114 -48.73 -22.04 -43.89
N PHE A 115 -49.24 -22.82 -42.94
CA PHE A 115 -50.57 -22.67 -42.37
C PHE A 115 -50.75 -21.34 -41.63
N ILE A 116 -49.71 -20.86 -40.96
CA ILE A 116 -49.69 -19.51 -40.38
C ILE A 116 -49.66 -18.45 -41.49
N LYS A 117 -48.82 -18.65 -42.52
CA LYS A 117 -48.67 -17.72 -43.66
C LYS A 117 -49.95 -17.57 -44.50
N SER A 118 -50.75 -18.62 -44.65
CA SER A 118 -52.01 -18.58 -45.39
C SER A 118 -53.15 -17.90 -44.65
N LYS A 119 -52.98 -17.58 -43.36
CA LYS A 119 -53.99 -16.96 -42.48
C LYS A 119 -55.26 -17.80 -42.30
N GLU A 120 -55.20 -19.11 -42.58
CA GLU A 120 -56.32 -20.03 -42.37
C GLU A 120 -56.55 -20.38 -40.90
N ALA A 121 -55.51 -20.24 -40.05
CA ALA A 121 -55.60 -20.34 -38.60
C ALA A 121 -54.85 -19.20 -37.91
N PRO A 122 -55.28 -18.78 -36.70
CA PRO A 122 -54.54 -17.81 -35.91
C PRO A 122 -53.17 -18.38 -35.53
N ALA A 123 -52.12 -17.56 -35.67
CA ALA A 123 -50.74 -17.94 -35.39
C ALA A 123 -50.57 -18.52 -33.97
N LYS A 124 -51.30 -17.97 -32.99
CA LYS A 124 -51.32 -18.43 -31.60
C LYS A 124 -51.64 -19.92 -31.47
N ASP A 125 -52.75 -20.37 -32.05
CA ASP A 125 -53.25 -21.73 -31.85
C ASP A 125 -52.35 -22.75 -32.57
N ALA A 126 -51.90 -22.40 -33.78
CA ALA A 126 -50.95 -23.22 -34.53
C ALA A 126 -49.59 -23.35 -33.82
N LEU A 127 -49.02 -22.25 -33.33
CA LEU A 127 -47.74 -22.28 -32.61
C LEU A 127 -47.84 -23.03 -31.27
N LYS A 128 -48.96 -22.86 -30.56
CA LYS A 128 -49.23 -23.60 -29.32
C LYS A 128 -49.35 -25.11 -29.58
N ASP A 129 -50.09 -25.52 -30.60
CA ASP A 129 -50.20 -26.91 -31.01
C ASP A 129 -48.81 -27.50 -31.39
N LEU A 130 -48.04 -26.80 -32.22
CA LEU A 130 -46.70 -27.25 -32.62
C LEU A 130 -45.75 -27.45 -31.44
N VAL A 131 -45.71 -26.53 -30.47
CA VAL A 131 -44.84 -26.65 -29.28
C VAL A 131 -45.26 -27.82 -28.39
N GLU A 132 -46.57 -28.02 -28.24
CA GLU A 132 -47.15 -29.13 -27.48
C GLU A 132 -46.85 -30.47 -28.17
N MET A 133 -47.02 -30.57 -29.49
CA MET A 133 -46.71 -31.77 -30.27
C MET A 133 -45.22 -32.10 -30.27
N CYS A 134 -44.35 -31.09 -30.25
CA CYS A 134 -42.90 -31.27 -30.07
C CYS A 134 -42.51 -31.88 -28.71
N ARG A 135 -43.39 -31.90 -27.70
CA ARG A 135 -43.15 -32.67 -26.45
C ARG A 135 -43.06 -34.17 -26.70
N GLY A 136 -43.54 -34.68 -27.83
CA GLY A 136 -43.41 -36.09 -28.18
C GLY A 136 -41.97 -36.59 -28.33
N VAL A 137 -40.99 -35.70 -28.59
CA VAL A 137 -39.58 -36.08 -28.77
C VAL A 137 -38.76 -35.78 -27.52
N GLN A 138 -38.56 -36.82 -26.71
CA GLN A 138 -37.84 -36.73 -25.43
C GLN A 138 -36.34 -37.04 -25.54
N ASN A 139 -35.84 -37.44 -26.72
CA ASN A 139 -34.41 -37.61 -26.96
C ASN A 139 -33.73 -36.23 -27.03
N PRO A 140 -32.68 -35.94 -26.22
CA PRO A 140 -32.10 -34.60 -26.14
C PRO A 140 -31.60 -34.01 -27.44
N ILE A 141 -30.72 -34.73 -28.16
CA ILE A 141 -30.11 -34.21 -29.39
C ILE A 141 -31.20 -33.93 -30.44
N ARG A 142 -32.07 -34.93 -30.70
CA ARG A 142 -33.15 -34.80 -31.69
C ARG A 142 -34.17 -33.73 -31.32
N GLY A 143 -34.53 -33.66 -30.04
CA GLY A 143 -35.48 -32.69 -29.52
C GLY A 143 -34.94 -31.27 -29.58
N LEU A 144 -33.66 -31.06 -29.25
CA LEU A 144 -33.00 -29.76 -29.35
C LEU A 144 -32.96 -29.26 -30.79
N PHE A 145 -32.57 -30.11 -31.76
CA PHE A 145 -32.56 -29.71 -33.17
C PHE A 145 -33.96 -29.49 -33.74
N LEU A 146 -34.94 -30.34 -33.40
CA LEU A 146 -36.34 -30.14 -33.81
C LEU A 146 -36.93 -28.84 -33.26
N ARG A 147 -36.66 -28.52 -31.99
CA ARG A 147 -37.12 -27.28 -31.35
C ARG A 147 -36.39 -26.05 -31.88
N SER A 148 -35.10 -26.18 -32.19
CA SER A 148 -34.35 -25.14 -32.90
C SER A 148 -34.90 -24.90 -34.30
N TYR A 149 -35.33 -25.96 -35.00
CA TYR A 149 -36.00 -25.84 -36.30
C TYR A 149 -37.33 -25.11 -36.17
N LEU A 150 -38.17 -25.51 -35.21
CA LEU A 150 -39.45 -24.85 -34.93
C LEU A 150 -39.24 -23.34 -34.68
N ALA A 151 -38.31 -22.97 -33.81
CA ALA A 151 -38.01 -21.56 -33.51
C ALA A 151 -37.49 -20.78 -34.73
N GLN A 152 -36.79 -21.44 -35.65
CA GLN A 152 -36.29 -20.80 -36.87
C GLN A 152 -37.41 -20.60 -37.90
N VAL A 153 -38.28 -21.59 -38.04
CA VAL A 153 -39.41 -21.59 -38.98
C VAL A 153 -40.53 -20.66 -38.50
N SER A 154 -40.67 -20.42 -37.20
CA SER A 154 -41.66 -19.50 -36.65
C SER A 154 -41.20 -18.04 -36.55
N ARG A 155 -39.91 -17.74 -36.83
CA ARG A 155 -39.31 -16.42 -36.56
C ARG A 155 -39.96 -15.28 -37.34
N ASP A 156 -40.18 -15.46 -38.64
CA ASP A 156 -40.80 -14.47 -39.54
C ASP A 156 -42.33 -14.41 -39.43
N LYS A 157 -42.91 -15.23 -38.54
CA LYS A 157 -44.35 -15.52 -38.45
C LYS A 157 -44.88 -15.34 -37.02
N SER A 158 -44.04 -14.80 -36.15
CA SER A 158 -44.40 -14.55 -34.76
C SER A 158 -45.32 -13.33 -34.69
N PRO A 159 -46.40 -13.39 -33.89
CA PRO A 159 -47.25 -12.24 -33.63
C PRO A 159 -46.46 -11.18 -32.83
N SER A 160 -45.89 -10.19 -33.52
CA SER A 160 -45.24 -9.01 -32.94
C SER A 160 -45.99 -7.74 -33.32
N LEU A 161 -45.78 -6.65 -32.56
CA LEU A 161 -46.40 -5.35 -32.88
C LEU A 161 -46.09 -4.95 -34.34
N GLY A 162 -47.11 -4.64 -35.14
CA GLY A 162 -46.94 -4.27 -36.56
C GLY A 162 -46.74 -5.44 -37.54
N SER A 163 -46.89 -6.69 -37.09
CA SER A 163 -46.85 -7.90 -37.95
C SER A 163 -48.17 -8.08 -38.73
N GLU A 164 -48.12 -8.64 -39.95
CA GLU A 164 -49.33 -8.97 -40.73
C GLU A 164 -50.22 -10.07 -40.10
N TYR A 165 -49.75 -10.66 -39.00
CA TYR A 165 -50.40 -11.70 -38.20
C TYR A 165 -50.89 -11.18 -36.83
N GLU A 166 -50.96 -9.85 -36.65
CA GLU A 166 -51.51 -9.21 -35.46
C GLU A 166 -52.95 -9.69 -35.21
N GLY A 167 -53.17 -10.33 -34.07
CA GLY A 167 -54.44 -10.93 -33.68
C GLY A 167 -54.81 -10.51 -32.27
N GLY A 168 -55.40 -9.31 -32.11
CA GLY A 168 -55.88 -8.80 -30.82
C GLY A 168 -54.80 -8.23 -29.88
N GLU A 169 -55.24 -7.64 -28.76
CA GLU A 169 -54.42 -6.86 -27.81
C GLU A 169 -53.28 -7.66 -27.13
N ASP A 170 -53.34 -8.99 -27.05
CA ASP A 170 -52.37 -9.85 -26.33
C ASP A 170 -51.33 -10.55 -27.25
N THR A 171 -51.22 -10.11 -28.51
CA THR A 171 -50.37 -10.68 -29.57
C THR A 171 -48.90 -10.91 -29.15
N VAL A 172 -48.28 -9.95 -28.44
CA VAL A 172 -46.86 -10.06 -27.99
C VAL A 172 -46.69 -11.09 -26.87
N MET A 173 -47.65 -11.18 -25.95
CA MET A 173 -47.61 -12.12 -24.83
C MET A 173 -47.62 -13.56 -25.30
N ASP A 174 -48.41 -13.85 -26.34
CA ASP A 174 -48.47 -15.20 -26.92
C ASP A 174 -47.14 -15.62 -27.55
N THR A 175 -46.44 -14.70 -28.21
CA THR A 175 -45.08 -14.95 -28.73
C THR A 175 -44.09 -15.19 -27.60
N VAL A 176 -44.13 -14.37 -26.55
CA VAL A 176 -43.27 -14.52 -25.38
C VAL A 176 -43.51 -15.87 -24.69
N GLU A 177 -44.76 -16.26 -24.47
CA GLU A 177 -45.11 -17.55 -23.86
C GLU A 177 -44.64 -18.73 -24.72
N PHE A 178 -44.81 -18.66 -26.05
CA PHE A 178 -44.29 -19.66 -26.98
C PHE A 178 -42.78 -19.84 -26.86
N VAL A 179 -42.00 -18.74 -26.85
CA VAL A 179 -40.54 -18.81 -26.76
C VAL A 179 -40.10 -19.29 -25.37
N LEU A 180 -40.74 -18.84 -24.30
CA LEU A 180 -40.46 -19.28 -22.92
C LEU A 180 -40.76 -20.78 -22.72
N GLN A 181 -41.86 -21.27 -23.28
CA GLN A 181 -42.20 -22.68 -23.24
C GLN A 181 -41.17 -23.51 -24.02
N ASN A 182 -40.76 -23.04 -25.21
CA ASN A 182 -39.73 -23.73 -25.99
C ASN A 182 -38.37 -23.73 -25.27
N PHE A 183 -37.98 -22.60 -24.68
CA PHE A 183 -36.79 -22.46 -23.85
C PHE A 183 -36.80 -23.45 -22.67
N THR A 184 -37.92 -23.52 -21.94
CA THR A 184 -38.10 -24.43 -20.80
C THR A 184 -37.86 -25.89 -21.21
N GLU A 185 -38.49 -26.33 -22.30
CA GLU A 185 -38.34 -27.70 -22.78
C GLU A 185 -36.94 -27.97 -23.35
N MET A 186 -36.31 -27.01 -24.03
CA MET A 186 -34.93 -27.13 -24.49
C MET A 186 -33.94 -27.21 -23.32
N ASN A 187 -34.13 -26.42 -22.27
CA ASN A 187 -33.32 -26.49 -21.05
C ASN A 187 -33.45 -27.86 -20.38
N LYS A 188 -34.68 -28.38 -20.22
CA LYS A 188 -34.91 -29.74 -19.68
C LYS A 188 -34.22 -30.83 -20.51
N LEU A 189 -34.31 -30.76 -21.83
CA LEU A 189 -33.62 -31.72 -22.71
C LEU A 189 -32.11 -31.63 -22.57
N TRP A 190 -31.57 -30.42 -22.49
CA TRP A 190 -30.14 -30.18 -22.35
C TRP A 190 -29.59 -30.67 -21.01
N VAL A 191 -30.29 -30.43 -19.90
CA VAL A 191 -29.95 -30.96 -18.56
C VAL A 191 -30.10 -32.48 -18.51
N ARG A 192 -31.08 -33.03 -19.23
CA ARG A 192 -31.25 -34.50 -19.32
C ARG A 192 -30.03 -35.18 -19.95
N MET A 193 -29.28 -34.52 -20.85
CA MET A 193 -28.06 -35.08 -21.43
C MET A 193 -27.02 -35.46 -20.37
N GLN A 194 -26.98 -34.73 -19.25
CA GLN A 194 -26.04 -35.00 -18.15
C GLN A 194 -26.25 -36.38 -17.51
N HIS A 195 -27.49 -36.88 -17.54
CA HIS A 195 -27.91 -38.12 -16.89
C HIS A 195 -28.01 -39.31 -17.84
N GLN A 196 -27.65 -39.14 -19.12
CA GLN A 196 -27.74 -40.21 -20.11
C GLN A 196 -26.48 -41.09 -20.11
N GLY A 197 -26.67 -42.39 -19.95
CA GLY A 197 -25.61 -43.38 -20.12
C GLY A 197 -24.68 -43.54 -18.89
N PRO A 198 -23.68 -44.43 -19.00
CA PRO A 198 -22.78 -44.75 -17.89
C PRO A 198 -21.76 -43.64 -17.58
N VAL A 199 -21.36 -43.52 -16.31
CA VAL A 199 -20.47 -42.47 -15.77
C VAL A 199 -19.16 -42.30 -16.56
N ARG A 200 -18.64 -43.37 -17.18
CA ARG A 200 -17.42 -43.32 -18.01
C ARG A 200 -17.52 -42.39 -19.22
N ILE A 201 -18.73 -42.09 -19.69
CA ILE A 201 -18.97 -41.24 -20.87
C ILE A 201 -19.29 -39.79 -20.44
N ARG A 202 -19.35 -39.50 -19.13
CA ARG A 202 -19.77 -38.18 -18.62
C ARG A 202 -18.90 -37.03 -19.13
N GLU A 203 -17.58 -37.21 -19.20
CA GLU A 203 -16.68 -36.19 -19.74
C GLU A 203 -16.91 -35.94 -21.25
N LYS A 204 -17.21 -37.00 -22.03
CA LYS A 204 -17.57 -36.87 -23.45
C LYS A 204 -18.91 -36.12 -23.58
N LEU A 205 -19.91 -36.50 -22.79
CA LEU A 205 -21.22 -35.85 -22.76
C LEU A 205 -21.12 -34.39 -22.35
N GLU A 206 -20.22 -34.03 -21.45
CA GLU A 206 -19.98 -32.64 -21.05
C GLU A 206 -19.42 -31.81 -22.22
N LYS A 207 -18.49 -32.36 -23.01
CA LYS A 207 -17.99 -31.68 -24.23
C LYS A 207 -19.10 -31.51 -25.27
N GLU A 208 -19.80 -32.59 -25.58
CA GLU A 208 -20.96 -32.63 -26.49
C GLU A 208 -22.07 -31.64 -26.08
N ARG A 209 -22.35 -31.56 -24.77
CA ARG A 209 -23.33 -30.64 -24.20
C ARG A 209 -22.89 -29.18 -24.30
N ASN A 210 -21.58 -28.90 -24.24
CA ASN A 210 -21.06 -27.54 -24.43
C ASN A 210 -21.29 -27.04 -25.85
N GLU A 211 -21.17 -27.92 -26.85
CA GLU A 211 -21.38 -27.58 -28.26
C GLU A 211 -22.85 -27.20 -28.53
N LEU A 212 -23.79 -27.85 -27.82
CA LEU A 212 -25.22 -27.62 -28.00
C LEU A 212 -25.80 -26.46 -27.17
N ARG A 213 -25.01 -25.84 -26.29
CA ARG A 213 -25.48 -24.76 -25.40
C ARG A 213 -26.11 -23.59 -26.19
N ASP A 214 -25.54 -23.27 -27.35
CA ASP A 214 -25.97 -22.17 -28.19
C ASP A 214 -27.36 -22.38 -28.79
N LEU A 215 -27.82 -23.64 -28.93
CA LEU A 215 -29.20 -23.92 -29.34
C LEU A 215 -30.20 -23.46 -28.27
N VAL A 216 -29.87 -23.63 -26.99
CA VAL A 216 -30.72 -23.17 -25.89
C VAL A 216 -30.64 -21.65 -25.76
N GLY A 217 -29.43 -21.08 -25.78
CA GLY A 217 -29.20 -19.64 -25.66
C GLY A 217 -29.83 -18.80 -26.78
N LYS A 218 -29.96 -19.35 -28.00
CA LYS A 218 -30.68 -18.70 -29.10
C LYS A 218 -32.12 -18.33 -28.77
N ASN A 219 -32.82 -19.06 -27.88
CA ASN A 219 -34.18 -18.68 -27.47
C ASN A 219 -34.18 -17.36 -26.68
N LEU A 220 -33.18 -17.14 -25.82
CA LEU A 220 -33.03 -15.88 -25.10
C LEU A 220 -32.72 -14.73 -26.07
N HIS A 221 -31.89 -15.00 -27.08
CA HIS A 221 -31.62 -14.03 -28.14
C HIS A 221 -32.89 -13.65 -28.92
N VAL A 222 -33.74 -14.63 -29.25
CA VAL A 222 -35.03 -14.37 -29.88
C VAL A 222 -35.91 -13.50 -28.97
N LEU A 223 -35.97 -13.77 -27.65
CA LEU A 223 -36.72 -12.93 -26.70
C LEU A 223 -36.27 -11.47 -26.72
N SER A 224 -34.96 -11.21 -26.83
CA SER A 224 -34.43 -9.83 -26.92
C SER A 224 -34.75 -9.11 -28.23
N GLN A 225 -35.06 -9.86 -29.29
CA GLN A 225 -35.33 -9.32 -30.62
C GLN A 225 -36.82 -9.07 -30.88
N ILE A 226 -37.72 -9.51 -29.97
CA ILE A 226 -39.17 -9.31 -30.15
C ILE A 226 -39.49 -7.82 -29.96
N GLU A 227 -39.90 -7.18 -31.04
CA GLU A 227 -40.45 -5.82 -31.02
C GLU A 227 -41.74 -5.79 -30.19
N GLY A 228 -41.72 -5.05 -29.08
CA GLY A 228 -42.81 -4.95 -28.10
C GLY A 228 -42.49 -5.50 -26.71
N VAL A 229 -41.33 -6.13 -26.49
CA VAL A 229 -40.85 -6.47 -25.13
C VAL A 229 -40.32 -5.21 -24.44
N ASN A 230 -41.25 -4.47 -23.83
CA ASN A 230 -40.94 -3.30 -23.02
C ASN A 230 -40.32 -3.71 -21.67
N LEU A 231 -39.73 -2.74 -20.98
CA LEU A 231 -39.13 -2.92 -19.65
C LEU A 231 -40.08 -3.57 -18.64
N GLU A 232 -41.35 -3.14 -18.61
CA GLU A 232 -42.37 -3.68 -17.69
C GLU A 232 -42.62 -5.18 -17.94
N LEU A 233 -42.79 -5.56 -19.22
CA LEU A 233 -43.00 -6.95 -19.59
C LEU A 233 -41.78 -7.82 -19.26
N TYR A 234 -40.57 -7.29 -19.49
CA TYR A 234 -39.34 -7.97 -19.14
C TYR A 234 -39.21 -8.18 -17.63
N ARG A 235 -39.47 -7.13 -16.84
CA ARG A 235 -39.39 -7.14 -15.37
C ARG A 235 -40.38 -8.10 -14.74
N ASP A 236 -41.63 -8.06 -15.18
CA ASP A 236 -42.73 -8.73 -14.48
C ASP A 236 -42.95 -10.17 -14.96
N THR A 237 -42.62 -10.47 -16.22
CA THR A 237 -42.89 -11.79 -16.82
C THR A 237 -41.65 -12.51 -17.31
N VAL A 238 -40.87 -11.91 -18.23
CA VAL A 238 -39.79 -12.64 -18.93
C VAL A 238 -38.67 -13.04 -17.98
N LEU A 239 -38.10 -12.08 -17.24
CA LEU A 239 -36.96 -12.35 -16.37
C LEU A 239 -37.32 -13.32 -15.22
N PRO A 240 -38.43 -13.15 -14.46
CA PRO A 240 -38.79 -14.09 -13.41
C PRO A 240 -38.95 -15.53 -13.91
N ARG A 241 -39.59 -15.72 -15.07
CA ARG A 241 -39.80 -17.05 -15.67
C ARG A 241 -38.49 -17.69 -16.11
N VAL A 242 -37.58 -16.93 -16.72
CA VAL A 242 -36.27 -17.45 -17.12
C VAL A 242 -35.44 -17.81 -15.88
N LEU A 243 -35.41 -16.95 -14.87
CA LEU A 243 -34.69 -17.20 -13.61
C LEU A 243 -35.25 -18.41 -12.86
N GLU A 244 -36.58 -18.59 -12.83
CA GLU A 244 -37.23 -19.78 -12.27
C GLU A 244 -36.68 -21.05 -12.93
N GLN A 245 -36.53 -21.08 -14.25
CA GLN A 245 -35.97 -22.24 -14.96
C GLN A 245 -34.48 -22.44 -14.69
N ILE A 246 -33.72 -21.38 -14.44
CA ILE A 246 -32.28 -21.47 -14.14
C ILE A 246 -32.05 -21.97 -12.72
N VAL A 247 -32.79 -21.45 -11.73
CA VAL A 247 -32.65 -21.89 -10.34
C VAL A 247 -33.09 -23.34 -10.20
N ASN A 248 -34.24 -23.71 -10.79
CA ASN A 248 -34.80 -25.06 -10.67
C ASN A 248 -34.07 -26.14 -11.49
N CYS A 249 -33.15 -25.79 -12.39
CA CYS A 249 -32.48 -26.81 -13.21
C CYS A 249 -31.40 -27.59 -12.45
N GLU A 250 -30.93 -27.06 -11.31
CA GLU A 250 -29.93 -27.67 -10.41
C GLU A 250 -28.66 -28.19 -11.12
N ASP A 251 -28.33 -27.64 -12.29
CA ASP A 251 -27.18 -28.04 -13.08
C ASP A 251 -26.16 -26.90 -13.21
N GLU A 252 -24.94 -27.16 -12.74
CA GLU A 252 -23.85 -26.18 -12.67
C GLU A 252 -23.57 -25.47 -14.00
N ARG A 253 -23.47 -26.24 -15.09
CA ARG A 253 -23.08 -25.71 -16.40
C ARG A 253 -24.23 -24.96 -17.05
N ALA A 254 -25.47 -25.41 -16.82
CA ALA A 254 -26.64 -24.73 -17.31
C ALA A 254 -26.83 -23.40 -16.60
N GLN A 255 -26.70 -23.39 -15.27
CA GLN A 255 -26.79 -22.18 -14.46
C GLN A 255 -25.73 -21.15 -14.87
N TYR A 256 -24.47 -21.57 -14.98
CA TYR A 256 -23.39 -20.69 -15.43
C TYR A 256 -23.67 -20.06 -16.81
N TYR A 257 -23.95 -20.91 -17.81
CA TYR A 257 -24.12 -20.44 -19.19
C TYR A 257 -25.37 -19.57 -19.37
N LEU A 258 -26.51 -19.96 -18.78
CA LEU A 258 -27.76 -19.24 -18.96
C LEU A 258 -27.75 -17.89 -18.25
N MET A 259 -27.14 -17.80 -17.06
CA MET A 259 -26.95 -16.50 -16.39
C MET A 259 -26.03 -15.58 -17.19
N ASP A 260 -24.92 -16.10 -17.72
CA ASP A 260 -24.03 -15.35 -18.60
C ASP A 260 -24.74 -14.92 -19.90
N CYS A 261 -25.61 -15.77 -20.45
CA CYS A 261 -26.40 -15.47 -21.64
C CYS A 261 -27.42 -14.35 -21.39
N ILE A 262 -28.11 -14.33 -20.24
CA ILE A 262 -28.97 -13.20 -19.84
C ILE A 262 -28.17 -11.90 -19.86
N ILE A 263 -27.00 -11.90 -19.23
CA ILE A 263 -26.11 -10.72 -19.13
C ILE A 263 -25.54 -10.31 -20.48
N GLN A 264 -25.48 -11.17 -21.49
CA GLN A 264 -24.96 -10.81 -22.82
C GLN A 264 -26.06 -10.36 -23.79
N VAL A 265 -27.25 -10.94 -23.67
CA VAL A 265 -28.30 -10.82 -24.67
C VAL A 265 -29.20 -9.61 -24.44
N PHE A 266 -29.56 -9.31 -23.19
CA PHE A 266 -30.50 -8.24 -22.89
C PHE A 266 -29.80 -6.86 -22.80
N PRO A 267 -30.53 -5.74 -22.98
CA PRO A 267 -29.97 -4.39 -22.86
C PRO A 267 -29.57 -4.00 -21.43
N ASP A 268 -28.64 -3.06 -21.31
CA ASP A 268 -28.13 -2.55 -20.03
C ASP A 268 -29.19 -1.86 -19.17
N GLU A 269 -30.10 -1.11 -19.81
CA GLU A 269 -31.25 -0.45 -19.17
C GLU A 269 -32.12 -1.46 -18.42
N TYR A 270 -32.33 -2.63 -19.02
CA TYR A 270 -33.16 -3.67 -18.43
C TYR A 270 -32.46 -4.30 -17.23
N HIS A 271 -31.15 -4.50 -17.32
CA HIS A 271 -30.34 -4.99 -16.20
C HIS A 271 -30.32 -4.02 -15.02
N LEU A 272 -30.23 -2.72 -15.26
CA LEU A 272 -30.25 -1.71 -14.19
C LEU A 272 -31.58 -1.75 -13.43
N GLN A 273 -32.70 -1.72 -14.14
CA GLN A 273 -34.03 -1.66 -13.52
C GLN A 273 -34.47 -2.99 -12.88
N THR A 274 -33.93 -4.13 -13.33
CA THR A 274 -34.24 -5.47 -12.80
C THR A 274 -33.15 -6.05 -11.89
N LEU A 275 -32.18 -5.21 -11.47
CA LEU A 275 -31.00 -5.62 -10.72
C LEU A 275 -31.35 -6.40 -9.45
N GLU A 276 -32.41 -6.03 -8.74
CA GLU A 276 -32.82 -6.70 -7.51
C GLU A 276 -33.28 -8.15 -7.76
N THR A 277 -34.13 -8.37 -8.77
CA THR A 277 -34.61 -9.69 -9.16
C THR A 277 -33.47 -10.56 -9.68
N LEU A 278 -32.60 -10.01 -10.52
CA LEU A 278 -31.44 -10.72 -11.08
C LEU A 278 -30.45 -11.11 -9.97
N LEU A 279 -30.13 -10.17 -9.08
CA LEU A 279 -29.20 -10.41 -7.98
C LEU A 279 -29.74 -11.40 -6.94
N GLY A 280 -31.06 -11.42 -6.73
CA GLY A 280 -31.74 -12.36 -5.84
C GLY A 280 -31.65 -13.83 -6.28
N ALA A 281 -31.35 -14.10 -7.56
CA ALA A 281 -31.19 -15.45 -8.08
C ALA A 281 -29.81 -16.07 -7.77
N PHE A 282 -28.74 -15.26 -7.68
CA PHE A 282 -27.37 -15.80 -7.49
C PHE A 282 -27.19 -16.64 -6.22
N PRO A 283 -27.70 -16.24 -5.04
CA PRO A 283 -27.58 -17.06 -3.82
C PRO A 283 -28.30 -18.42 -3.90
N GLN A 284 -29.22 -18.60 -4.86
CA GLN A 284 -30.00 -19.82 -5.04
C GLN A 284 -29.33 -20.81 -6.02
N LEU A 285 -28.24 -20.40 -6.68
CA LEU A 285 -27.50 -21.25 -7.61
C LEU A 285 -26.68 -22.30 -6.85
N GLN A 286 -26.31 -23.38 -7.55
CA GLN A 286 -25.46 -24.42 -6.97
C GLN A 286 -24.09 -23.84 -6.54
N PRO A 287 -23.52 -24.25 -5.39
CA PRO A 287 -22.26 -23.70 -4.89
C PRO A 287 -21.06 -23.91 -5.81
N THR A 288 -21.10 -24.92 -6.70
CA THR A 288 -20.04 -25.21 -7.65
C THR A 288 -20.02 -24.28 -8.86
N VAL A 289 -21.09 -23.49 -9.07
CA VAL A 289 -21.18 -22.54 -10.19
C VAL A 289 -20.16 -21.42 -10.00
N ASP A 290 -19.46 -21.07 -11.08
CA ASP A 290 -18.51 -19.97 -11.11
C ASP A 290 -19.20 -18.59 -11.12
N ILE A 291 -19.93 -18.28 -10.03
CA ILE A 291 -20.70 -17.05 -9.86
C ILE A 291 -19.81 -15.81 -9.95
N LYS A 292 -18.54 -15.91 -9.51
CA LYS A 292 -17.59 -14.81 -9.54
C LYS A 292 -17.47 -14.20 -10.94
N THR A 293 -17.36 -15.04 -11.98
CA THR A 293 -17.10 -14.61 -13.35
C THR A 293 -18.34 -13.95 -13.94
N VAL A 294 -19.51 -14.51 -13.64
CA VAL A 294 -20.81 -14.00 -14.11
C VAL A 294 -21.10 -12.61 -13.49
N LEU A 295 -20.96 -12.47 -12.16
CA LEU A 295 -21.16 -11.19 -11.48
C LEU A 295 -20.10 -10.14 -11.88
N SER A 296 -18.85 -10.56 -12.09
CA SER A 296 -17.79 -9.66 -12.56
C SER A 296 -18.13 -9.07 -13.93
N ARG A 297 -18.63 -9.90 -14.87
CA ARG A 297 -19.08 -9.45 -16.19
C ARG A 297 -20.28 -8.51 -16.12
N LEU A 298 -21.24 -8.76 -15.23
CA LEU A 298 -22.37 -7.85 -15.01
C LEU A 298 -21.87 -6.47 -14.55
N MET A 299 -20.97 -6.43 -13.56
CA MET A 299 -20.41 -5.17 -13.04
C MET A 299 -19.57 -4.45 -14.08
N GLU A 300 -18.74 -5.16 -14.84
CA GLU A 300 -17.95 -4.60 -15.94
C GLU A 300 -18.86 -4.00 -17.02
N ARG A 301 -19.91 -4.73 -17.40
CA ARG A 301 -20.89 -4.27 -18.40
C ARG A 301 -21.62 -3.01 -17.95
N LEU A 302 -22.12 -2.98 -16.70
CA LEU A 302 -22.76 -1.79 -16.13
C LEU A 302 -21.79 -0.61 -15.97
N SER A 303 -20.54 -0.88 -15.63
CA SER A 303 -19.48 0.14 -15.56
C SER A 303 -19.21 0.77 -16.94
N ASN A 304 -19.15 -0.05 -18.00
CA ASN A 304 -18.98 0.42 -19.37
C ASN A 304 -20.20 1.20 -19.88
N TYR A 305 -21.41 0.80 -19.48
CA TYR A 305 -22.63 1.54 -19.77
C TYR A 305 -22.64 2.93 -19.11
N ALA A 306 -22.27 3.02 -17.83
CA ALA A 306 -22.11 4.30 -17.15
C ALA A 306 -21.03 5.20 -17.78
N ALA A 307 -19.96 4.60 -18.31
CA ALA A 307 -18.91 5.34 -19.02
C ALA A 307 -19.34 5.86 -20.40
N SER A 308 -20.23 5.12 -21.08
CA SER A 308 -20.71 5.46 -22.43
C SER A 308 -21.82 6.53 -22.40
N SER A 309 -22.68 6.49 -21.37
CA SER A 309 -23.85 7.36 -21.23
C SER A 309 -23.88 8.03 -19.85
N PRO A 310 -23.21 9.18 -19.67
CA PRO A 310 -23.15 9.86 -18.37
C PRO A 310 -24.52 10.39 -17.89
N ASP A 311 -25.49 10.53 -18.80
CA ASP A 311 -26.85 10.97 -18.48
C ASP A 311 -27.62 9.98 -17.59
N VAL A 312 -27.17 8.72 -17.54
CA VAL A 312 -27.82 7.62 -16.80
C VAL A 312 -27.29 7.52 -15.35
N LEU A 313 -26.20 8.22 -15.00
CA LEU A 313 -25.61 8.21 -13.65
C LEU A 313 -26.61 8.52 -12.52
N PRO A 314 -27.57 9.46 -12.67
CA PRO A 314 -28.61 9.69 -11.66
C PRO A 314 -29.52 8.47 -11.45
N GLU A 315 -29.79 7.67 -12.49
CA GLU A 315 -30.61 6.47 -12.38
C GLU A 315 -29.92 5.39 -11.54
N PHE A 316 -28.59 5.25 -11.67
CA PHE A 316 -27.81 4.33 -10.82
C PHE A 316 -27.94 4.67 -9.32
N LEU A 317 -28.03 5.95 -8.98
CA LEU A 317 -28.27 6.40 -7.61
C LEU A 317 -29.71 6.12 -7.17
N GLN A 318 -30.70 6.37 -8.03
CA GLN A 318 -32.11 6.12 -7.72
C GLN A 318 -32.40 4.63 -7.48
N VAL A 319 -31.76 3.74 -8.25
CA VAL A 319 -31.91 2.29 -8.13
C VAL A 319 -31.08 1.72 -6.98
N GLU A 320 -30.22 2.52 -6.35
CA GLU A 320 -29.28 2.11 -5.31
C GLU A 320 -28.38 0.94 -5.76
N ALA A 321 -27.86 1.01 -7.00
CA ALA A 321 -27.14 -0.09 -7.64
C ALA A 321 -25.97 -0.61 -6.79
N PHE A 322 -25.20 0.29 -6.17
CA PHE A 322 -24.10 -0.08 -5.26
C PHE A 322 -24.57 -0.90 -4.06
N ALA A 323 -25.63 -0.45 -3.36
CA ALA A 323 -26.13 -1.12 -2.17
C ALA A 323 -26.68 -2.52 -2.51
N LYS A 324 -27.39 -2.63 -3.64
CA LYS A 324 -27.90 -3.91 -4.16
C LYS A 324 -26.77 -4.86 -4.53
N LEU A 325 -25.75 -4.41 -5.26
CA LEU A 325 -24.58 -5.21 -5.63
C LEU A 325 -23.79 -5.65 -4.39
N SER A 326 -23.53 -4.75 -3.46
CA SER A 326 -22.79 -5.04 -2.22
C SER A 326 -23.53 -6.06 -1.34
N SER A 327 -24.85 -5.88 -1.15
CA SER A 327 -25.69 -6.83 -0.42
C SER A 327 -25.74 -8.20 -1.10
N ALA A 328 -25.82 -8.23 -2.43
CA ALA A 328 -25.84 -9.49 -3.18
C ALA A 328 -24.52 -10.24 -3.08
N ILE A 329 -23.38 -9.56 -3.21
CA ILE A 329 -22.05 -10.16 -3.03
C ILE A 329 -21.91 -10.75 -1.62
N GLY A 330 -22.34 -10.02 -0.59
CA GLY A 330 -22.37 -10.54 0.78
C GLY A 330 -23.19 -11.83 0.91
N LYS A 331 -24.43 -11.84 0.39
CA LYS A 331 -25.30 -13.03 0.40
C LYS A 331 -24.73 -14.21 -0.40
N VAL A 332 -24.07 -13.95 -1.53
CA VAL A 332 -23.44 -14.98 -2.37
C VAL A 332 -22.26 -15.61 -1.64
N ILE A 333 -21.43 -14.80 -0.97
CA ILE A 333 -20.31 -15.30 -0.17
C ILE A 333 -20.82 -16.13 1.02
N GLU A 334 -21.91 -15.71 1.67
CA GLU A 334 -22.54 -16.48 2.77
C GLU A 334 -23.16 -17.80 2.28
N ALA A 335 -23.78 -17.82 1.09
CA ALA A 335 -24.40 -19.00 0.51
C ALA A 335 -23.39 -20.03 0.00
N GLN A 336 -22.20 -19.59 -0.45
CA GLN A 336 -21.14 -20.48 -0.94
C GLN A 336 -20.12 -20.84 0.17
N VAL A 337 -20.36 -21.97 0.85
CA VAL A 337 -19.52 -22.45 1.97
C VAL A 337 -18.06 -22.68 1.57
N ASP A 338 -17.81 -23.12 0.34
CA ASP A 338 -16.46 -23.47 -0.16
C ASP A 338 -15.86 -22.41 -1.13
N MET A 339 -16.35 -21.16 -1.13
CA MET A 339 -15.81 -20.14 -2.03
C MET A 339 -14.33 -19.85 -1.71
N PRO A 340 -13.41 -19.98 -2.69
CA PRO A 340 -12.01 -19.60 -2.49
C PRO A 340 -11.88 -18.11 -2.17
N ILE A 341 -10.95 -17.75 -1.29
CA ILE A 341 -10.71 -16.35 -0.89
C ILE A 341 -10.42 -15.48 -2.13
N VAL A 342 -9.67 -16.00 -3.10
CA VAL A 342 -9.42 -15.35 -4.39
C VAL A 342 -10.72 -14.94 -5.07
N GLY A 343 -11.74 -15.81 -5.09
CA GLY A 343 -13.03 -15.53 -5.73
C GLY A 343 -13.79 -14.40 -5.06
N ALA A 344 -13.82 -14.39 -3.72
CA ALA A 344 -14.47 -13.33 -2.95
C ALA A 344 -13.74 -11.98 -3.11
N VAL A 345 -12.41 -11.97 -3.08
CA VAL A 345 -11.62 -10.75 -3.32
C VAL A 345 -11.83 -10.24 -4.75
N THR A 346 -11.87 -11.10 -5.76
CA THR A 346 -12.16 -10.69 -7.15
C THR A 346 -13.53 -10.01 -7.27
N LEU A 347 -14.56 -10.50 -6.57
CA LEU A 347 -15.86 -9.82 -6.53
C LEU A 347 -15.78 -8.42 -5.92
N TYR A 348 -15.02 -8.24 -4.84
CA TYR A 348 -14.79 -6.93 -4.25
C TYR A 348 -13.94 -6.01 -5.15
N VAL A 349 -12.96 -6.55 -5.88
CA VAL A 349 -12.21 -5.80 -6.90
C VAL A 349 -13.16 -5.29 -7.97
N SER A 350 -14.00 -6.16 -8.55
CA SER A 350 -14.98 -5.75 -9.56
C SER A 350 -15.99 -4.73 -9.02
N LEU A 351 -16.45 -4.89 -7.77
CA LEU A 351 -17.34 -3.92 -7.12
C LEU A 351 -16.64 -2.56 -6.90
N LEU A 352 -15.36 -2.58 -6.50
CA LEU A 352 -14.58 -1.36 -6.34
C LEU A 352 -14.35 -0.68 -7.68
N THR A 353 -13.97 -1.41 -8.72
CA THR A 353 -13.82 -0.86 -10.08
C THR A 353 -15.13 -0.24 -10.56
N PHE A 354 -16.27 -0.91 -10.37
CA PHE A 354 -17.60 -0.35 -10.66
C PHE A 354 -17.84 0.96 -9.89
N THR A 355 -17.59 0.95 -8.58
CA THR A 355 -17.79 2.14 -7.72
C THR A 355 -16.94 3.32 -8.16
N LEU A 356 -15.67 3.09 -8.49
CA LEU A 356 -14.73 4.13 -8.94
C LEU A 356 -15.09 4.72 -10.32
N HIS A 357 -15.82 3.96 -11.16
CA HIS A 357 -16.29 4.44 -12.46
C HIS A 357 -17.63 5.17 -12.37
N VAL A 358 -18.59 4.62 -11.63
CA VAL A 358 -19.96 5.15 -11.55
C VAL A 358 -20.08 6.27 -10.50
N HIS A 359 -19.36 6.17 -9.38
CA HIS A 359 -19.44 7.11 -8.26
C HIS A 359 -18.05 7.56 -7.78
N PRO A 360 -17.27 8.29 -8.61
CA PRO A 360 -15.92 8.70 -8.26
C PRO A 360 -15.84 9.58 -7.00
N GLU A 361 -16.86 10.41 -6.74
CA GLU A 361 -16.88 11.35 -5.61
C GLU A 361 -17.24 10.71 -4.26
N ARG A 362 -17.82 9.51 -4.24
CA ARG A 362 -18.34 8.87 -3.01
C ARG A 362 -17.30 7.95 -2.37
N LEU A 363 -16.38 8.57 -1.61
CA LEU A 363 -15.35 7.86 -0.85
C LEU A 363 -15.93 6.88 0.18
N ASP A 364 -17.11 7.15 0.73
CA ASP A 364 -17.82 6.28 1.67
C ASP A 364 -18.13 4.89 1.07
N TYR A 365 -18.42 4.80 -0.23
CA TYR A 365 -18.64 3.52 -0.89
C TYR A 365 -17.34 2.74 -1.08
N VAL A 366 -16.26 3.44 -1.43
CA VAL A 366 -14.92 2.84 -1.52
C VAL A 366 -14.49 2.28 -0.16
N ASP A 367 -14.67 3.04 0.92
CA ASP A 367 -14.32 2.59 2.28
C ASP A 367 -15.20 1.42 2.74
N GLN A 368 -16.47 1.37 2.35
CA GLN A 368 -17.35 0.22 2.62
C GLN A 368 -16.88 -1.06 1.94
N VAL A 369 -16.42 -0.99 0.68
CA VAL A 369 -15.88 -2.17 -0.03
C VAL A 369 -14.59 -2.65 0.63
N LEU A 370 -13.69 -1.74 0.99
CA LEU A 370 -12.48 -2.09 1.74
C LEU A 370 -12.82 -2.70 3.10
N GLY A 371 -13.76 -2.13 3.84
CA GLY A 371 -14.22 -2.67 5.13
C GLY A 371 -14.88 -4.04 5.02
N ALA A 372 -15.62 -4.31 3.94
CA ALA A 372 -16.17 -5.63 3.65
C ALA A 372 -15.06 -6.66 3.35
N CYS A 373 -14.00 -6.24 2.63
CA CYS A 373 -12.82 -7.06 2.40
C CYS A 373 -12.08 -7.37 3.72
N VAL A 374 -11.89 -6.38 4.61
CA VAL A 374 -11.30 -6.59 5.94
C VAL A 374 -12.09 -7.62 6.74
N LYS A 375 -13.42 -7.51 6.79
CA LYS A 375 -14.27 -8.49 7.49
C LYS A 375 -14.10 -9.92 6.98
N LEU A 376 -13.87 -10.08 5.68
CA LEU A 376 -13.65 -11.39 5.07
C LEU A 376 -12.26 -11.98 5.37
N LEU A 377 -11.26 -11.11 5.50
CA LEU A 377 -9.87 -11.48 5.80
C LEU A 377 -9.62 -11.65 7.30
N PHE A 378 -10.42 -10.99 8.14
CA PHE A 378 -10.30 -11.05 9.59
C PHE A 378 -10.54 -12.48 10.12
N GLY A 379 -9.54 -13.05 10.79
CA GLY A 379 -9.59 -14.40 11.35
C GLY A 379 -9.11 -15.53 10.41
N LYS A 380 -8.67 -15.22 9.19
CA LYS A 380 -7.99 -16.18 8.29
C LYS A 380 -6.46 -16.05 8.41
N PRO A 381 -5.67 -17.13 8.19
CA PRO A 381 -4.21 -17.03 8.19
C PRO A 381 -3.72 -16.03 7.14
N LYS A 382 -2.57 -15.39 7.39
CA LYS A 382 -1.93 -14.48 6.43
C LYS A 382 -1.82 -15.20 5.07
N LEU A 383 -2.25 -14.50 4.02
CA LEU A 383 -2.45 -15.10 2.70
C LEU A 383 -1.11 -15.47 2.04
N GLU A 384 -0.78 -16.76 2.03
CA GLU A 384 0.38 -17.27 1.27
C GLU A 384 0.04 -17.58 -0.20
N GLU A 385 -1.25 -17.60 -0.57
CA GLU A 385 -1.68 -17.88 -1.93
C GLU A 385 -1.38 -16.71 -2.89
N GLY A 386 -0.36 -16.88 -3.74
CA GLY A 386 0.09 -15.87 -4.71
C GLY A 386 -0.94 -15.35 -5.73
N ARG A 387 -2.12 -15.97 -5.84
CA ARG A 387 -3.24 -15.45 -6.66
C ARG A 387 -4.16 -14.51 -5.87
N ALA A 388 -4.36 -14.76 -4.58
CA ALA A 388 -5.16 -13.90 -3.70
C ALA A 388 -4.44 -12.58 -3.46
N THR A 389 -3.13 -12.64 -3.22
CA THR A 389 -2.28 -11.45 -3.01
C THR A 389 -2.31 -10.52 -4.22
N LYS A 390 -2.22 -11.05 -5.45
CA LYS A 390 -2.36 -10.25 -6.68
C LYS A 390 -3.70 -9.53 -6.78
N GLN A 391 -4.79 -10.17 -6.37
CA GLN A 391 -6.12 -9.55 -6.38
C GLN A 391 -6.24 -8.46 -5.31
N ILE A 392 -5.63 -8.63 -4.14
CA ILE A 392 -5.61 -7.57 -3.11
C ILE A 392 -4.74 -6.39 -3.55
N VAL A 393 -3.60 -6.65 -4.20
CA VAL A 393 -2.80 -5.59 -4.80
C VAL A 393 -3.63 -4.83 -5.84
N ALA A 394 -4.37 -5.52 -6.72
CA ALA A 394 -5.28 -4.87 -7.66
C ALA A 394 -6.38 -4.04 -6.96
N LEU A 395 -6.93 -4.55 -5.84
CA LEU A 395 -7.92 -3.84 -5.02
C LEU A 395 -7.35 -2.52 -4.49
N LEU A 396 -6.13 -2.53 -3.94
CA LEU A 396 -5.50 -1.35 -3.33
C LEU A 396 -4.92 -0.39 -4.38
N SER A 397 -4.50 -0.89 -5.55
CA SER A 397 -4.01 -0.07 -6.66
C SER A 397 -5.12 0.70 -7.37
N SER A 398 -6.34 0.13 -7.45
CA SER A 398 -7.45 0.73 -8.23
C SER A 398 -7.80 2.17 -7.78
N PRO A 399 -7.94 2.49 -6.47
CA PRO A 399 -8.13 3.86 -6.02
C PRO A 399 -6.94 4.78 -6.33
N LEU A 400 -5.71 4.26 -6.20
CA LEU A 400 -4.49 5.04 -6.42
C LEU A 400 -4.30 5.46 -7.88
N GLU A 401 -4.79 4.66 -8.82
CA GLU A 401 -4.74 4.99 -10.26
C GLU A 401 -5.83 5.97 -10.68
N LYS A 402 -6.99 5.96 -9.99
CA LYS A 402 -8.15 6.77 -10.37
C LYS A 402 -8.16 8.17 -9.75
N TYR A 403 -7.71 8.30 -8.50
CA TYR A 403 -7.69 9.59 -7.81
C TYR A 403 -6.42 10.37 -8.13
N ASN A 404 -6.59 11.63 -8.59
CA ASN A 404 -5.46 12.54 -8.82
C ASN A 404 -4.77 12.94 -7.51
N ASP A 405 -5.53 13.07 -6.42
CA ASP A 405 -4.99 13.29 -5.08
C ASP A 405 -4.92 11.96 -4.33
N ILE A 406 -3.74 11.36 -4.32
CA ILE A 406 -3.50 10.08 -3.64
C ILE A 406 -3.76 10.18 -2.14
N VAL A 407 -3.63 11.38 -1.58
CA VAL A 407 -3.88 11.61 -0.16
C VAL A 407 -5.32 11.24 0.22
N THR A 408 -6.32 11.50 -0.64
CA THR A 408 -7.71 11.16 -0.33
C THR A 408 -7.93 9.66 -0.24
N ALA A 409 -7.22 8.87 -1.04
CA ALA A 409 -7.23 7.41 -0.95
C ALA A 409 -6.51 6.90 0.31
N LEU A 410 -5.41 7.54 0.71
CA LEU A 410 -4.66 7.17 1.91
C LEU A 410 -5.36 7.56 3.23
N THR A 411 -6.30 8.52 3.19
CA THR A 411 -7.11 8.90 4.35
C THR A 411 -8.28 7.96 4.63
N LEU A 412 -8.53 6.96 3.79
CA LEU A 412 -9.60 5.99 4.00
C LEU A 412 -9.34 5.15 5.25
N SER A 413 -10.33 5.04 6.13
CA SER A 413 -10.19 4.36 7.42
C SER A 413 -9.83 2.89 7.31
N ASN A 414 -10.40 2.18 6.34
CA ASN A 414 -10.19 0.74 6.18
C ASN A 414 -8.97 0.40 5.32
N TYR A 415 -8.34 1.36 4.65
CA TYR A 415 -7.17 1.11 3.79
C TYR A 415 -5.96 0.58 4.59
N PRO A 416 -5.55 1.20 5.72
CA PRO A 416 -4.51 0.65 6.59
C PRO A 416 -4.84 -0.75 7.12
N CYS A 417 -6.11 -1.00 7.44
CA CYS A 417 -6.55 -2.30 7.96
C CYS A 417 -6.39 -3.44 6.94
N VAL A 418 -6.60 -3.19 5.64
CA VAL A 418 -6.32 -4.17 4.59
C VAL A 418 -4.82 -4.42 4.48
N MET A 419 -4.00 -3.36 4.60
CA MET A 419 -2.54 -3.46 4.53
C MET A 419 -1.95 -4.31 5.67
N ASP A 420 -2.53 -4.23 6.88
CA ASP A 420 -2.12 -5.05 8.03
C ASP A 420 -2.45 -6.54 7.89
N CYS A 421 -3.38 -6.90 7.00
CA CYS A 421 -3.73 -8.30 6.70
C CYS A 421 -2.75 -8.98 5.73
N LEU A 422 -1.85 -8.21 5.10
CA LEU A 422 -0.88 -8.71 4.11
C LEU A 422 0.33 -9.38 4.77
N ASP A 423 0.99 -10.26 4.01
CA ASP A 423 2.34 -10.74 4.31
C ASP A 423 3.38 -9.67 4.03
N ASP A 424 4.56 -9.79 4.64
CA ASP A 424 5.59 -8.73 4.59
C ASP A 424 6.11 -8.50 3.16
N LYS A 425 6.14 -9.55 2.32
CA LYS A 425 6.58 -9.45 0.92
C LYS A 425 5.57 -8.66 0.08
N THR A 426 4.28 -8.98 0.18
CA THR A 426 3.23 -8.22 -0.53
C THR A 426 3.10 -6.80 0.01
N ASN A 427 3.32 -6.59 1.32
CA ASN A 427 3.32 -5.26 1.94
C ASN A 427 4.39 -4.35 1.29
N LYS A 428 5.62 -4.87 1.08
CA LYS A 428 6.68 -4.15 0.34
C LYS A 428 6.30 -3.82 -1.10
N VAL A 429 5.73 -4.77 -1.83
CA VAL A 429 5.27 -4.55 -3.22
C VAL A 429 4.22 -3.43 -3.26
N MET A 430 3.24 -3.46 -2.36
CA MET A 430 2.19 -2.44 -2.32
C MET A 430 2.74 -1.07 -1.90
N ALA A 431 3.68 -1.04 -0.95
CA ALA A 431 4.38 0.17 -0.55
C ALA A 431 5.13 0.81 -1.74
N MET A 432 5.78 0.00 -2.59
CA MET A 432 6.42 0.48 -3.82
C MET A 432 5.40 1.04 -4.82
N VAL A 433 4.23 0.41 -4.99
CA VAL A 433 3.16 0.93 -5.85
C VAL A 433 2.65 2.29 -5.37
N ILE A 434 2.49 2.48 -4.05
CA ILE A 434 2.11 3.77 -3.47
C ILE A 434 3.14 4.85 -3.82
N ILE A 435 4.44 4.56 -3.65
CA ILE A 435 5.52 5.50 -3.99
C ILE A 435 5.48 5.85 -5.47
N GLN A 436 5.39 4.85 -6.35
CA GLN A 436 5.34 5.06 -7.80
C GLN A 436 4.13 5.90 -8.22
N SER A 437 2.97 5.70 -7.58
CA SER A 437 1.78 6.51 -7.86
C SER A 437 2.00 7.98 -7.45
N ILE A 438 2.56 8.23 -6.26
CA ILE A 438 2.88 9.59 -5.77
C ILE A 438 3.83 10.29 -6.73
N MET A 439 4.84 9.57 -7.23
CA MET A 439 5.80 10.08 -8.20
C MET A 439 5.15 10.37 -9.56
N LYS A 440 4.28 9.49 -10.05
CA LYS A 440 3.61 9.66 -11.36
C LYS A 440 2.70 10.90 -11.39
N ASN A 441 1.99 11.15 -10.29
CA ASN A 441 1.04 12.27 -10.19
C ASN A 441 1.69 13.57 -9.69
N ASN A 442 2.99 13.57 -9.35
CA ASN A 442 3.70 14.69 -8.72
C ASN A 442 2.97 15.27 -7.50
N THR A 443 2.32 14.41 -6.71
CA THR A 443 1.53 14.83 -5.55
C THR A 443 2.45 15.23 -4.39
N CYS A 444 2.45 16.51 -4.00
CA CYS A 444 3.20 16.99 -2.84
C CYS A 444 2.44 16.70 -1.53
N ILE A 445 3.12 16.10 -0.56
CA ILE A 445 2.54 15.85 0.76
C ILE A 445 2.89 17.01 1.68
N SER A 446 1.88 17.78 2.07
CA SER A 446 2.04 19.10 2.69
C SER A 446 1.77 19.16 4.19
N THR A 447 1.36 18.09 4.87
CA THR A 447 1.06 18.15 6.32
C THR A 447 1.71 17.01 7.09
N ALA A 448 2.17 17.28 8.32
CA ALA A 448 2.84 16.28 9.14
C ALA A 448 1.97 15.04 9.45
N ASP A 449 0.66 15.20 9.64
CA ASP A 449 -0.25 14.09 9.92
C ASP A 449 -0.33 13.09 8.75
N LYS A 450 -0.39 13.61 7.51
CA LYS A 450 -0.37 12.80 6.28
C LYS A 450 0.94 12.04 6.14
N VAL A 451 2.06 12.63 6.57
CA VAL A 451 3.37 11.99 6.56
C VAL A 451 3.41 10.86 7.59
N GLU A 452 2.86 11.05 8.78
CA GLU A 452 2.77 9.97 9.79
C GLU A 452 1.99 8.77 9.23
N VAL A 453 0.81 9.01 8.64
CA VAL A 453 -0.01 7.94 8.04
C VAL A 453 0.72 7.22 6.90
N LEU A 454 1.36 7.98 6.00
CA LEU A 454 2.11 7.38 4.90
C LEU A 454 3.29 6.54 5.40
N PHE A 455 4.06 7.04 6.37
CA PHE A 455 5.24 6.32 6.87
C PHE A 455 4.86 5.07 7.66
N GLU A 456 3.70 5.05 8.32
CA GLU A 456 3.15 3.82 8.91
C GLU A 456 2.75 2.78 7.85
N LEU A 457 2.19 3.21 6.71
CA LEU A 457 1.92 2.32 5.57
C LEU A 457 3.20 1.80 4.91
N LEU A 458 4.27 2.58 4.93
CA LEU A 458 5.58 2.23 4.36
C LEU A 458 6.51 1.55 5.38
N LYS A 459 6.01 1.12 6.56
CA LYS A 459 6.83 0.52 7.63
C LYS A 459 7.69 -0.64 7.14
N GLY A 460 7.20 -1.45 6.19
CA GLY A 460 7.95 -2.57 5.61
C GLY A 460 9.18 -2.16 4.79
N LEU A 461 9.16 -0.97 4.17
CA LEU A 461 10.29 -0.40 3.42
C LEU A 461 11.22 0.44 4.30
N ILE A 462 10.73 0.93 5.44
CA ILE A 462 11.46 1.87 6.31
C ILE A 462 12.07 1.19 7.53
N LYS A 463 11.39 0.22 8.15
CA LYS A 463 11.87 -0.49 9.36
C LYS A 463 12.34 -1.90 9.00
N ASP A 464 13.38 -2.36 9.68
CA ASP A 464 13.76 -3.77 9.66
C ASP A 464 12.72 -4.54 10.49
N LEU A 465 11.94 -5.40 9.83
CA LEU A 465 10.96 -6.26 10.49
C LEU A 465 11.71 -7.45 11.11
N ASP A 466 11.50 -7.67 12.40
CA ASP A 466 12.09 -8.78 13.17
C ASP A 466 11.78 -10.13 12.48
N GLY A 467 12.81 -10.78 11.94
CA GLY A 467 12.70 -12.12 11.36
C GLY A 467 12.91 -12.23 9.85
N THR A 468 13.15 -11.12 9.13
CA THR A 468 13.56 -11.22 7.71
C THR A 468 15.03 -11.62 7.67
N ALA A 469 15.31 -12.88 7.32
CA ALA A 469 16.68 -13.33 7.07
C ALA A 469 17.30 -12.41 6.01
N VAL A 470 18.42 -11.78 6.37
CA VAL A 470 19.20 -10.87 5.51
C VAL A 470 19.74 -11.60 4.25
N ASP A 471 19.65 -12.92 4.21
CA ASP A 471 20.31 -13.80 3.24
C ASP A 471 19.54 -14.08 1.93
N GLU A 472 18.36 -13.49 1.67
CA GLU A 472 17.55 -13.78 0.45
C GLU A 472 17.07 -12.57 -0.36
N LEU A 473 17.63 -11.36 -0.17
CA LEU A 473 17.29 -10.20 -1.02
C LEU A 473 18.41 -9.92 -2.02
N ASP A 474 18.10 -9.91 -3.32
CA ASP A 474 19.00 -9.41 -4.35
C ASP A 474 19.38 -7.95 -4.02
N GLU A 475 20.68 -7.66 -3.94
CA GLU A 475 21.17 -6.32 -3.59
C GLU A 475 20.68 -5.24 -4.57
N GLU A 476 20.43 -5.62 -5.83
CA GLU A 476 19.84 -4.72 -6.84
C GLU A 476 18.41 -4.32 -6.47
N ASP A 477 17.54 -5.27 -6.14
CA ASP A 477 16.15 -5.03 -5.74
C ASP A 477 16.08 -4.16 -4.48
N PHE A 478 16.92 -4.46 -3.47
CA PHE A 478 17.00 -3.67 -2.24
C PHE A 478 17.43 -2.22 -2.53
N ASN A 479 18.41 -2.02 -3.41
CA ASN A 479 18.84 -0.69 -3.82
C ASN A 479 17.73 0.08 -4.55
N GLU A 480 16.96 -0.57 -5.42
CA GLU A 480 15.83 0.06 -6.12
C GLU A 480 14.70 0.48 -5.15
N GLU A 481 14.39 -0.36 -4.16
CA GLU A 481 13.46 -0.05 -3.08
C GLU A 481 13.89 1.22 -2.32
N GLN A 482 15.14 1.24 -1.83
CA GLN A 482 15.66 2.36 -1.04
C GLN A 482 15.81 3.64 -1.87
N ASN A 483 16.17 3.53 -3.15
CA ASN A 483 16.19 4.67 -4.08
C ASN A 483 14.79 5.27 -4.31
N SER A 484 13.75 4.45 -4.27
CA SER A 484 12.36 4.93 -4.40
C SER A 484 11.92 5.68 -3.14
N VAL A 485 12.28 5.19 -1.94
CA VAL A 485 12.08 5.93 -0.68
C VAL A 485 12.85 7.26 -0.69
N ALA A 486 14.09 7.27 -1.18
CA ALA A 486 14.87 8.49 -1.33
C ALA A 486 14.18 9.54 -2.22
N ARG A 487 13.58 9.10 -3.33
CA ARG A 487 12.79 9.97 -4.22
C ARG A 487 11.51 10.47 -3.55
N LEU A 488 10.83 9.62 -2.77
CA LEU A 488 9.63 10.01 -2.02
C LEU A 488 9.90 11.18 -1.07
N ILE A 489 11.06 11.19 -0.40
CA ILE A 489 11.43 12.27 0.53
C ILE A 489 11.44 13.64 -0.16
N HIS A 490 11.79 13.70 -1.45
CA HIS A 490 11.75 14.95 -2.22
C HIS A 490 10.33 15.43 -2.57
N MET A 491 9.33 14.58 -2.45
CA MET A 491 7.90 14.90 -2.64
C MET A 491 7.25 15.46 -1.36
N LEU A 492 7.94 15.40 -0.23
CA LEU A 492 7.52 16.05 1.01
C LEU A 492 7.85 17.54 0.90
N TYR A 493 6.84 18.38 0.72
CA TYR A 493 7.02 19.82 0.56
C TYR A 493 5.80 20.61 1.02
N ASN A 494 6.05 21.66 1.79
CA ASN A 494 5.08 22.69 2.12
C ASN A 494 5.78 24.07 2.00
N ASP A 495 5.04 25.07 1.54
CA ASP A 495 5.48 26.46 1.46
C ASP A 495 5.64 27.10 2.85
N ASP A 496 4.88 26.64 3.85
CA ASP A 496 5.04 27.07 5.23
C ASP A 496 6.27 26.43 5.89
N SER A 497 7.15 27.28 6.41
CA SER A 497 8.43 26.85 6.99
C SER A 497 8.26 26.10 8.33
N GLU A 498 7.23 26.42 9.11
CA GLU A 498 6.96 25.73 10.37
C GLU A 498 6.37 24.33 10.13
N GLU A 499 5.39 24.22 9.24
CA GLU A 499 4.81 22.93 8.89
C GLU A 499 5.81 22.02 8.17
N MET A 500 6.65 22.58 7.30
CA MET A 500 7.74 21.84 6.66
C MET A 500 8.78 21.33 7.69
N LEU A 501 9.06 22.08 8.75
CA LEU A 501 9.89 21.59 9.87
C LEU A 501 9.23 20.40 10.57
N LYS A 502 7.92 20.45 10.82
CA LYS A 502 7.19 19.33 11.43
C LYS A 502 7.26 18.10 10.55
N ILE A 503 7.06 18.24 9.24
CA ILE A 503 7.20 17.16 8.25
C ILE A 503 8.59 16.51 8.33
N ILE A 504 9.66 17.30 8.35
CA ILE A 504 11.02 16.77 8.47
C ILE A 504 11.24 16.06 9.80
N CYS A 505 10.76 16.63 10.91
CA CYS A 505 10.87 16.00 12.23
C CYS A 505 10.16 14.63 12.26
N THR A 506 8.96 14.56 11.69
CA THR A 506 8.16 13.34 11.58
C THR A 506 8.86 12.30 10.70
N ALA A 507 9.33 12.70 9.51
CA ALA A 507 10.06 11.82 8.60
C ALA A 507 11.35 11.29 9.26
N ARG A 508 12.11 12.15 9.95
CA ARG A 508 13.31 11.77 10.72
C ARG A 508 12.99 10.69 11.76
N LYS A 509 11.92 10.88 12.55
CA LYS A 509 11.52 9.93 13.60
C LYS A 509 11.34 8.51 13.05
N HIS A 510 10.73 8.36 11.88
CA HIS A 510 10.53 7.05 11.26
C HIS A 510 11.78 6.50 10.56
N ILE A 511 12.53 7.34 9.84
CA ILE A 511 13.75 6.92 9.13
C ILE A 511 14.82 6.42 10.11
N MET A 512 14.97 7.06 11.27
CA MET A 512 15.94 6.65 12.29
C MET A 512 15.64 5.26 12.89
N ALA A 513 14.43 4.73 12.72
CA ALA A 513 14.08 3.37 13.13
C ALA A 513 14.49 2.29 12.11
N GLY A 514 15.09 2.68 10.97
CA GLY A 514 15.32 1.81 9.81
C GLY A 514 16.63 1.02 9.75
N GLY A 515 17.47 1.09 10.79
CA GLY A 515 18.71 0.32 10.87
C GLY A 515 19.85 0.83 9.98
N PRO A 516 21.09 0.36 10.20
CA PRO A 516 22.30 0.95 9.62
C PRO A 516 22.45 0.77 8.09
N THR A 517 21.75 -0.20 7.47
CA THR A 517 21.85 -0.49 6.03
C THR A 517 20.98 0.44 5.18
N ARG A 518 19.86 0.96 5.72
CA ARG A 518 18.92 1.85 5.01
C ARG A 518 19.22 3.34 5.20
N LEU A 519 19.86 3.70 6.31
CA LEU A 519 20.24 5.08 6.62
C LEU A 519 21.09 5.77 5.52
N PRO A 520 22.07 5.10 4.88
CA PRO A 520 22.89 5.71 3.83
C PRO A 520 22.09 6.22 2.62
N PHE A 521 20.92 5.64 2.33
CA PHE A 521 20.09 6.02 1.18
C PHE A 521 19.06 7.10 1.53
N THR A 522 18.48 7.04 2.72
CA THR A 522 17.30 7.84 3.12
C THR A 522 17.67 9.15 3.82
N VAL A 523 18.81 9.18 4.52
CA VAL A 523 19.25 10.38 5.26
C VAL A 523 19.80 11.49 4.36
N PRO A 524 20.58 11.22 3.29
CA PRO A 524 21.04 12.30 2.41
C PRO A 524 19.89 13.10 1.76
N PRO A 525 18.83 12.49 1.18
CA PRO A 525 17.66 13.21 0.68
C PRO A 525 16.94 14.06 1.73
N LEU A 526 16.83 13.57 2.97
CA LEU A 526 16.26 14.32 4.08
C LEU A 526 17.13 15.55 4.40
N THR A 527 18.44 15.38 4.43
CA THR A 527 19.42 16.45 4.65
C THR A 527 19.38 17.49 3.54
N PHE A 528 19.25 17.08 2.28
CA PHE A 528 19.08 17.99 1.15
C PHE A 528 17.76 18.76 1.21
N SER A 529 16.68 18.11 1.66
CA SER A 529 15.38 18.75 1.84
C SER A 529 15.42 19.78 2.97
N ALA A 530 16.08 19.45 4.09
CA ALA A 530 16.36 20.40 5.16
C ALA A 530 17.23 21.57 4.68
N LEU A 531 18.27 21.31 3.87
CA LEU A 531 19.11 22.35 3.27
C LEU A 531 18.35 23.32 2.36
N ARG A 532 17.34 22.84 1.61
CA ARG A 532 16.48 23.70 0.79
C ARG A 532 15.72 24.70 1.66
N ILE A 533 15.17 24.26 2.80
CA ILE A 533 14.48 25.14 3.75
C ILE A 533 15.47 26.11 4.39
N ILE A 534 16.65 25.65 4.79
CA ILE A 534 17.69 26.53 5.35
C ILE A 534 18.03 27.66 4.38
N LYS A 535 18.15 27.36 3.07
CA LYS A 535 18.35 28.39 2.04
C LYS A 535 17.15 29.34 1.90
N ALA A 536 15.92 28.83 1.97
CA ALA A 536 14.70 29.64 1.92
C ALA A 536 14.56 30.54 3.17
N LEU A 537 14.87 30.02 4.36
CA LEU A 537 14.92 30.76 5.62
C LEU A 537 16.08 31.75 5.66
N SER A 538 17.17 31.54 4.93
CA SER A 538 18.19 32.58 4.78
C SER A 538 17.67 33.83 4.06
N SER A 539 16.53 33.76 3.37
CA SER A 539 15.85 34.90 2.75
C SER A 539 14.77 35.55 3.64
N VAL A 540 14.34 34.87 4.70
CA VAL A 540 13.32 35.32 5.68
C VAL A 540 13.96 35.36 7.07
N PRO A 541 14.17 36.52 7.71
CA PRO A 541 15.02 36.67 8.89
C PRO A 541 14.46 35.93 10.12
N SER A 542 14.74 34.63 10.22
CA SER A 542 14.40 33.74 11.33
C SER A 542 15.62 32.87 11.71
N PRO A 543 16.69 33.51 12.22
CA PRO A 543 17.97 32.83 12.43
C PRO A 543 17.88 31.69 13.45
N GLU A 544 16.98 31.77 14.42
CA GLU A 544 16.79 30.70 15.41
C GLU A 544 16.33 29.36 14.78
N LEU A 545 15.47 29.42 13.77
CA LEU A 545 14.96 28.24 13.08
C LEU A 545 16.03 27.64 12.17
N ALA A 546 16.76 28.50 11.43
CA ALA A 546 17.87 28.08 10.60
C ALA A 546 19.00 27.41 11.41
N LEU A 547 19.31 27.93 12.60
CA LEU A 547 20.28 27.34 13.52
C LEU A 547 19.86 25.92 13.94
N ARG A 548 18.60 25.74 14.35
CA ARG A 548 18.07 24.42 14.74
C ARG A 548 18.16 23.41 13.59
N LEU A 549 17.83 23.85 12.38
CA LEU A 549 17.93 23.02 11.18
C LEU A 549 19.38 22.62 10.87
N TYR A 550 20.35 23.55 10.95
CA TYR A 550 21.76 23.20 10.76
C TYR A 550 22.24 22.16 11.78
N LEU A 551 21.85 22.31 13.04
CA LEU A 551 22.20 21.35 14.09
C LEU A 551 21.53 19.98 13.87
N GLN A 552 20.27 19.96 13.44
CA GLN A 552 19.58 18.72 13.09
C GLN A 552 20.22 18.03 11.89
N CYS A 553 20.59 18.77 10.84
CA CYS A 553 21.33 18.24 9.70
C CYS A 553 22.70 17.68 10.12
N ALA A 554 23.37 18.33 11.07
CA ALA A 554 24.64 17.84 11.61
C ALA A 554 24.46 16.53 12.40
N GLU A 555 23.41 16.42 13.22
CA GLU A 555 23.04 15.17 13.89
C GLU A 555 22.69 14.07 12.89
N SER A 556 21.94 14.37 11.83
CA SER A 556 21.64 13.36 10.80
C SER A 556 22.90 12.92 10.03
N ALA A 557 23.83 13.84 9.75
CA ALA A 557 25.12 13.49 9.16
C ALA A 557 26.00 12.65 10.12
N ASN A 558 25.85 12.85 11.43
CA ASN A 558 26.48 12.04 12.47
C ASN A 558 26.05 10.58 12.38
N ASP A 559 24.74 10.35 12.30
CA ASP A 559 24.15 9.02 12.30
C ASP A 559 24.49 8.23 11.01
N CYS A 560 25.01 8.91 9.99
CA CYS A 560 25.51 8.33 8.74
C CYS A 560 27.03 8.27 8.62
N ASP A 561 27.77 8.55 9.69
CA ASP A 561 29.24 8.58 9.71
C ASP A 561 29.89 9.56 8.69
N LEU A 562 29.17 10.63 8.29
CA LEU A 562 29.65 11.62 7.33
C LEU A 562 30.31 12.83 8.01
N GLU A 563 31.52 12.62 8.53
CA GLU A 563 32.27 13.63 9.29
C GLU A 563 32.41 15.01 8.59
N PRO A 564 32.81 15.11 7.30
CA PRO A 564 33.04 16.41 6.66
C PRO A 564 31.75 17.23 6.51
N VAL A 565 30.62 16.55 6.31
CA VAL A 565 29.31 17.18 6.13
C VAL A 565 28.80 17.71 7.47
N ALA A 566 28.91 16.90 8.54
CA ALA A 566 28.58 17.33 9.89
C ALA A 566 29.41 18.55 10.31
N TYR A 567 30.71 18.57 9.98
CA TYR A 567 31.60 19.68 10.32
C TYR A 567 31.20 21.00 9.61
N ASP A 568 30.82 20.92 8.34
CA ASP A 568 30.36 22.09 7.56
C ASP A 568 29.05 22.66 8.13
N PHE A 569 28.10 21.80 8.52
CA PHE A 569 26.86 22.25 9.17
C PHE A 569 27.09 22.91 10.52
N PHE A 570 27.97 22.34 11.36
CA PHE A 570 28.34 22.99 12.62
C PHE A 570 29.02 24.35 12.36
N THR A 571 29.91 24.44 11.38
CA THR A 571 30.57 25.70 11.04
C THR A 571 29.56 26.76 10.59
N LYS A 572 28.57 26.38 9.77
CA LYS A 572 27.47 27.28 9.36
C LYS A 572 26.54 27.67 10.52
N ALA A 573 26.25 26.74 11.44
CA ALA A 573 25.50 27.06 12.66
C ALA A 573 26.25 28.08 13.53
N PHE A 574 27.58 27.97 13.65
CA PHE A 574 28.39 28.96 14.36
C PHE A 574 28.38 30.33 13.68
N ILE A 575 28.51 30.39 12.36
CA ILE A 575 28.44 31.66 11.61
C ILE A 575 27.07 32.33 11.82
N LEU A 576 25.98 31.57 11.74
CA LEU A 576 24.63 32.11 11.88
C LEU A 576 24.35 32.58 13.33
N TYR A 577 24.88 31.88 14.32
CA TYR A 577 24.88 32.35 15.71
C TYR A 577 25.65 33.67 15.90
N GLU A 578 26.76 33.86 15.18
CA GLU A 578 27.62 35.04 15.28
C GLU A 578 27.05 36.27 14.56
N GLU A 579 26.52 36.09 13.36
CA GLU A 579 26.16 37.20 12.46
C GLU A 579 24.70 37.64 12.61
N GLU A 580 23.77 36.73 12.88
CA GLU A 580 22.32 36.99 12.75
C GLU A 580 21.55 36.94 14.09
N VAL A 581 22.03 36.22 15.10
CA VAL A 581 21.33 36.11 16.41
C VAL A 581 21.76 37.26 17.33
N ALA A 582 21.02 38.36 17.34
CA ALA A 582 21.35 39.55 18.15
C ALA A 582 20.75 39.54 19.58
N ASP A 583 19.64 38.84 19.82
CA ASP A 583 18.97 38.86 21.13
C ASP A 583 19.71 38.01 22.18
N SER A 584 19.92 38.58 23.37
CA SER A 584 20.68 37.94 24.46
C SER A 584 20.03 36.64 24.95
N LYS A 585 18.69 36.52 24.92
CA LYS A 585 17.98 35.31 25.38
C LYS A 585 17.97 34.24 24.28
N ALA A 586 17.82 34.65 23.03
CA ALA A 586 17.97 33.78 21.86
C ALA A 586 19.38 33.20 21.76
N GLN A 587 20.43 34.01 21.97
CA GLN A 587 21.83 33.57 22.00
C GLN A 587 22.08 32.49 23.06
N VAL A 588 21.54 32.69 24.27
CA VAL A 588 21.66 31.67 25.34
C VAL A 588 20.97 30.37 24.93
N THR A 589 19.79 30.43 24.33
CA THR A 589 19.08 29.22 23.88
C THR A 589 19.83 28.52 22.74
N ALA A 590 20.31 29.29 21.77
CA ALA A 590 21.10 28.83 20.63
C ALA A 590 22.37 28.10 21.08
N ILE A 591 23.12 28.65 22.03
CA ILE A 591 24.36 28.01 22.49
C ILE A 591 24.11 26.73 23.28
N HIS A 592 23.03 26.67 24.08
CA HIS A 592 22.65 25.42 24.75
C HIS A 592 22.29 24.33 23.73
N LEU A 593 21.63 24.70 22.63
CA LEU A 593 21.31 23.76 21.54
C LEU A 593 22.56 23.28 20.81
N ILE A 594 23.51 24.19 20.50
CA ILE A 594 24.80 23.83 19.86
C ILE A 594 25.59 22.86 20.76
N ILE A 595 25.71 23.18 22.05
CA ILE A 595 26.44 22.35 23.01
C ILE A 595 25.76 20.98 23.17
N GLY A 596 24.44 20.96 23.29
CA GLY A 596 23.67 19.72 23.40
C GLY A 596 23.78 18.85 22.16
N ALA A 597 23.78 19.44 20.96
CA ALA A 597 24.01 18.72 19.71
C ALA A 597 25.42 18.14 19.67
N LEU A 598 26.46 18.95 19.94
CA LEU A 598 27.86 18.53 19.92
C LEU A 598 28.17 17.39 20.91
N GLN A 599 27.46 17.31 22.04
CA GLN A 599 27.58 16.19 22.98
C GLN A 599 27.09 14.86 22.42
N ARG A 600 26.01 14.88 21.63
CA ARG A 600 25.43 13.70 21.01
C ARG A 600 26.20 13.20 19.79
N MET A 601 27.14 14.00 19.27
CA MET A 601 27.96 13.62 18.12
C MET A 601 29.02 12.58 18.49
N ASN A 602 29.13 11.53 17.68
CA ASN A 602 30.16 10.49 17.77
C ASN A 602 31.06 10.42 16.51
N VAL A 603 30.64 11.03 15.39
CA VAL A 603 31.34 10.98 14.09
C VAL A 603 32.64 11.79 14.05
N PHE A 604 32.79 12.80 14.90
CA PHE A 604 33.94 13.69 14.84
C PHE A 604 35.20 13.02 15.37
N GLY A 605 36.23 12.98 14.52
CA GLY A 605 37.59 12.69 14.91
C GLY A 605 38.11 13.69 15.93
N VAL A 606 39.15 13.30 16.65
CA VAL A 606 39.70 14.05 17.79
C VAL A 606 40.01 15.51 17.45
N GLU A 607 40.64 15.78 16.31
CA GLU A 607 41.05 17.13 15.93
C GLU A 607 39.87 18.04 15.56
N ASN A 608 38.87 17.50 14.85
CA ASN A 608 37.67 18.23 14.47
C ASN A 608 36.77 18.48 15.68
N ARG A 609 36.62 17.49 16.56
CA ARG A 609 35.91 17.63 17.84
C ARG A 609 36.59 18.63 18.75
N ASP A 610 37.91 18.61 18.85
CA ASP A 610 38.67 19.59 19.62
C ASP A 610 38.51 20.98 19.02
N THR A 611 38.55 21.13 17.69
CA THR A 611 38.36 22.42 17.02
C THR A 611 36.94 22.98 17.23
N LEU A 612 35.90 22.15 17.08
CA LEU A 612 34.51 22.55 17.33
C LEU A 612 34.26 22.81 18.82
N THR A 613 34.84 22.01 19.70
CA THR A 613 34.82 22.25 21.15
C THR A 613 35.57 23.53 21.46
N HIS A 614 36.70 23.81 20.83
CA HIS A 614 37.44 25.07 20.97
C HIS A 614 36.71 26.26 20.34
N LYS A 615 35.84 26.07 19.34
CA LYS A 615 34.94 27.12 18.85
C LYS A 615 33.78 27.34 19.85
N ALA A 616 33.09 26.28 20.26
CA ALA A 616 32.03 26.30 21.27
C ALA A 616 32.49 26.81 22.65
N THR A 617 33.73 26.50 23.05
CA THR A 617 34.37 26.96 24.29
C THR A 617 35.19 28.23 24.04
N GLY A 618 35.55 28.54 22.80
CA GLY A 618 36.06 29.84 22.36
C GLY A 618 34.97 30.91 22.43
N VAL A 619 33.70 30.50 22.47
CA VAL A 619 32.60 31.31 22.96
C VAL A 619 32.75 31.66 24.47
N ILE A 620 33.76 31.13 25.17
CA ILE A 620 33.96 31.24 26.62
C ILE A 620 35.46 31.23 27.01
N ALA A 621 36.12 32.38 26.85
CA ALA A 621 37.44 32.78 27.39
C ALA A 621 38.08 31.91 28.52
N LEU A 622 39.33 31.40 28.51
CA LEU A 622 40.59 31.68 27.76
C LEU A 622 41.66 30.63 28.16
N ALA A 623 42.53 30.20 27.23
CA ALA A 623 43.84 29.59 27.55
C ALA A 623 45.03 30.02 26.63
N TYR A 624 44.82 30.77 25.54
CA TYR A 624 45.90 31.35 24.73
C TYR A 624 45.54 32.78 24.25
N PRO A 625 46.52 33.69 24.06
CA PRO A 625 46.28 35.12 23.83
C PRO A 625 45.95 35.52 22.37
N VAL A 626 45.34 34.65 21.57
CA VAL A 626 44.90 35.03 20.21
C VAL A 626 43.50 34.45 19.95
N ILE A 627 42.56 35.34 19.56
CA ILE A 627 41.22 35.13 18.97
C ILE A 627 40.01 35.45 19.89
N THR A 628 39.11 36.27 19.34
CA THR A 628 38.15 37.20 19.95
C THR A 628 36.77 37.09 19.26
N TYR A 629 35.79 36.32 19.75
CA TYR A 629 34.46 36.29 19.08
C TYR A 629 33.21 36.45 19.97
N SER A 630 33.13 35.93 21.20
CA SER A 630 31.89 36.05 22.01
C SER A 630 31.99 36.83 23.32
N ALA A 631 33.20 37.08 23.83
CA ALA A 631 33.42 37.83 25.06
C ALA A 631 32.89 39.27 24.97
N LYS A 632 32.47 39.70 23.76
CA LYS A 632 31.87 40.99 23.44
C LYS A 632 30.33 41.02 23.48
N LEU A 633 29.61 39.88 23.45
CA LEU A 633 28.17 39.88 23.11
C LEU A 633 27.20 39.51 24.25
N LEU A 634 27.59 38.64 25.20
CA LEU A 634 26.69 38.19 26.28
C LEU A 634 26.86 38.98 27.59
N LYS A 635 25.78 39.14 28.37
CA LYS A 635 25.83 39.66 29.75
C LYS A 635 26.57 38.68 30.67
N LYS A 636 27.23 39.17 31.73
CA LYS A 636 28.02 38.32 32.65
C LYS A 636 27.27 37.10 33.24
N PRO A 637 25.99 37.20 33.64
CA PRO A 637 25.20 36.03 34.07
C PRO A 637 25.08 34.97 32.99
N ASP A 638 24.80 35.37 31.75
CA ASP A 638 24.62 34.47 30.61
C ASP A 638 25.94 33.85 30.15
N GLN A 639 27.03 34.63 30.22
CA GLN A 639 28.39 34.10 30.07
C GLN A 639 28.65 33.00 31.09
N CYS A 640 28.36 33.25 32.37
CA CYS A 640 28.54 32.28 33.44
C CYS A 640 27.79 30.97 33.17
N ARG A 641 26.53 31.08 32.72
CA ARG A 641 25.69 29.93 32.36
C ARG A 641 26.22 29.11 31.22
N ALA A 642 26.67 29.76 30.16
CA ALA A 642 27.32 29.07 29.06
C ALA A 642 28.60 28.34 29.55
N VAL A 643 29.38 28.93 30.47
CA VAL A 643 30.70 28.39 30.90
C VAL A 643 30.54 27.07 31.62
N TYR A 644 29.63 27.02 32.59
CA TYR A 644 29.41 25.77 33.29
C TYR A 644 28.74 24.74 32.38
N THR A 645 27.94 25.13 31.37
CA THR A 645 27.35 24.18 30.42
C THR A 645 28.43 23.53 29.54
N CYS A 646 29.46 24.27 29.13
CA CYS A 646 30.62 23.72 28.43
C CYS A 646 31.41 22.67 29.22
N SER A 647 31.30 22.65 30.56
CA SER A 647 31.95 21.60 31.36
C SER A 647 31.45 20.19 31.01
N HIS A 648 30.21 20.07 30.50
CA HIS A 648 29.65 18.81 30.02
C HIS A 648 30.21 18.37 28.65
N LEU A 649 30.86 19.25 27.86
CA LEU A 649 31.55 18.84 26.62
C LEU A 649 32.82 18.03 26.91
N PHE A 650 33.43 18.30 28.05
CA PHE A 650 34.64 17.63 28.53
C PHE A 650 34.35 16.45 29.45
N TRP A 651 33.09 15.99 29.51
CA TRP A 651 32.68 14.86 30.34
C TRP A 651 31.70 13.99 29.57
N VAL A 652 32.10 12.76 29.25
CA VAL A 652 31.26 11.75 28.59
C VAL A 652 30.95 10.66 29.60
N ASP A 653 29.67 10.30 29.75
CA ASP A 653 29.27 9.19 30.62
C ASP A 653 29.72 7.85 30.01
N GLU A 654 30.26 6.93 30.81
CA GLU A 654 30.85 5.63 30.41
C GLU A 654 29.97 4.72 29.53
N LYS A 655 28.69 5.04 29.33
CA LYS A 655 27.77 4.22 28.52
C LYS A 655 27.96 4.38 27.00
N ASP A 656 28.55 5.49 26.54
CA ASP A 656 28.81 5.73 25.11
C ASP A 656 30.32 5.59 24.84
N GLY A 657 30.74 4.38 24.49
CA GLY A 657 32.13 3.92 24.45
C GLY A 657 33.07 4.58 23.43
N ILE A 658 33.32 5.89 23.53
CA ILE A 658 34.44 6.54 22.83
C ILE A 658 35.66 6.48 23.74
N LYS A 659 36.53 5.50 23.51
CA LYS A 659 37.84 5.43 24.16
C LYS A 659 38.73 6.55 23.63
N ASP A 660 38.96 7.58 24.44
CA ASP A 660 39.97 8.64 24.24
C ASP A 660 41.41 8.10 24.37
N GLY A 661 41.71 6.95 23.76
CA GLY A 661 42.99 6.24 23.90
C GLY A 661 44.17 6.89 23.16
N GLU A 662 43.93 7.62 22.07
CA GLU A 662 45.02 8.20 21.25
C GLU A 662 45.36 9.67 21.59
N ARG A 663 44.54 10.33 22.43
CA ARG A 663 44.68 11.77 22.76
C ARG A 663 45.93 12.12 23.57
N CYS A 664 46.47 11.19 24.34
CA CYS A 664 47.55 11.50 25.27
C CYS A 664 48.95 11.51 24.63
N CYS A 665 49.18 10.86 23.50
CA CYS A 665 50.55 10.80 22.95
C CYS A 665 50.95 12.11 22.24
N THR A 666 50.09 12.69 21.40
CA THR A 666 50.44 13.82 20.52
C THR A 666 50.47 15.18 21.21
N VAL A 667 49.52 15.48 22.11
CA VAL A 667 49.49 16.74 22.87
C VAL A 667 50.58 16.77 23.94
N LEU A 668 50.88 15.62 24.53
CA LEU A 668 51.92 15.46 25.54
C LEU A 668 53.31 15.47 24.89
N LEU A 669 53.49 14.90 23.69
CA LEU A 669 54.69 15.09 22.86
C LEU A 669 54.92 16.57 22.51
N LYS A 670 53.88 17.33 22.14
CA LYS A 670 54.00 18.79 21.86
C LYS A 670 54.33 19.61 23.12
N SER A 671 53.73 19.27 24.26
CA SER A 671 53.99 19.96 25.53
C SER A 671 55.39 19.65 26.06
N ILE A 672 55.86 18.40 25.88
CA ILE A 672 57.22 17.95 26.23
C ILE A 672 58.26 18.53 25.25
N LEU A 673 57.97 18.66 23.95
CA LEU A 673 58.84 19.36 22.99
C LEU A 673 59.00 20.85 23.34
N LEU A 674 57.92 21.52 23.77
CA LEU A 674 57.99 22.91 24.24
C LEU A 674 58.73 23.05 25.59
N TYR A 675 58.53 22.11 26.52
CA TYR A 675 59.24 22.12 27.81
C TYR A 675 60.72 21.74 27.65
N LEU A 676 61.07 20.78 26.78
CA LEU A 676 62.45 20.44 26.41
C LEU A 676 63.11 21.60 25.63
N SER A 677 62.39 22.31 24.77
CA SER A 677 62.89 23.51 24.08
C SER A 677 63.14 24.68 25.05
N ASN A 678 62.42 24.75 26.18
CA ASN A 678 62.68 25.75 27.23
C ASN A 678 63.75 25.28 28.23
N CYS A 679 63.87 23.98 28.50
CA CYS A 679 64.91 23.42 29.37
C CYS A 679 66.30 23.39 28.71
N THR A 680 66.40 23.23 27.38
CA THR A 680 67.68 23.40 26.65
C THR A 680 68.20 24.84 26.73
N VAL A 681 67.31 25.82 26.75
CA VAL A 681 67.65 27.25 26.94
C VAL A 681 68.14 27.54 28.37
N VAL A 682 67.53 26.93 29.39
CA VAL A 682 68.00 27.06 30.79
C VAL A 682 69.33 26.34 31.03
N SER A 683 69.54 25.19 30.38
CA SER A 683 70.79 24.42 30.45
C SER A 683 71.97 25.12 29.76
N MET A 684 71.73 25.80 28.64
CA MET A 684 72.75 26.64 27.98
C MET A 684 73.14 27.86 28.81
N ASN A 685 72.19 28.51 29.48
CA ASN A 685 72.49 29.66 30.34
C ASN A 685 73.34 29.29 31.57
N HIS A 686 73.14 28.09 32.15
CA HIS A 686 74.00 27.59 33.22
C HIS A 686 75.40 27.16 32.72
N LEU A 687 75.51 26.66 31.48
CA LEU A 687 76.79 26.32 30.85
C LEU A 687 77.61 27.58 30.49
N VAL A 688 76.95 28.67 30.10
CA VAL A 688 77.55 29.99 29.87
C VAL A 688 78.03 30.64 31.19
N LEU A 689 77.28 30.45 32.28
CA LEU A 689 77.69 30.93 33.60
C LEU A 689 78.89 30.13 34.16
N CYS A 690 78.92 28.81 33.94
CA CYS A 690 80.04 27.94 34.33
C CYS A 690 81.30 28.16 33.47
N THR A 691 81.17 28.48 32.18
CA THR A 691 82.32 28.88 31.33
C THR A 691 82.85 30.27 31.69
N HIS A 692 81.99 31.20 32.13
CA HIS A 692 82.45 32.50 32.64
C HIS A 692 83.19 32.39 33.99
N LEU A 693 82.76 31.50 34.90
CA LEU A 693 83.43 31.28 36.19
C LEU A 693 84.75 30.50 36.07
N SER A 694 84.94 29.72 35.00
CA SER A 694 86.18 28.96 34.76
C SER A 694 87.36 29.79 34.24
N THR A 695 87.18 31.09 33.95
CA THR A 695 88.25 31.96 33.44
C THR A 695 89.05 32.70 34.52
N ARG A 696 88.78 32.48 35.82
CA ARG A 696 89.43 33.25 36.90
C ARG A 696 90.36 32.50 37.88
N ARG A 697 90.57 31.19 37.78
CA ARG A 697 91.67 30.50 38.50
C ARG A 697 92.10 29.22 37.76
N PRO A 698 93.40 29.02 37.46
CA PRO A 698 93.88 27.76 36.93
C PRO A 698 94.19 26.81 38.09
N GLY A 699 93.41 25.74 38.22
CA GLY A 699 93.71 24.66 39.15
C GLY A 699 92.47 23.99 39.73
N PHE A 700 92.33 22.70 39.39
CA PHE A 700 91.48 21.67 40.01
C PHE A 700 90.03 21.47 39.53
N LEU A 701 89.81 20.20 39.14
CA LEU A 701 88.60 19.37 39.06
C LEU A 701 87.74 19.45 37.78
N THR A 702 88.02 18.50 36.88
CA THR A 702 87.13 17.96 35.84
C THR A 702 85.88 17.34 36.47
N PHE A 703 84.68 17.84 36.16
CA PHE A 703 83.42 17.15 36.46
C PHE A 703 83.09 16.16 35.33
N GLU A 704 82.84 14.90 35.70
CA GLU A 704 82.52 13.80 34.78
C GLU A 704 81.11 13.94 34.16
N PRO A 705 80.94 13.78 32.84
CA PRO A 705 79.66 13.89 32.12
C PRO A 705 78.67 12.73 32.40
N THR A 706 79.08 11.71 33.15
CA THR A 706 78.26 10.53 33.49
C THR A 706 77.14 10.84 34.49
N LEU A 707 77.35 11.79 35.42
CA LEU A 707 76.36 12.14 36.45
C LEU A 707 75.15 12.90 35.89
N LEU A 708 75.36 13.75 34.88
CA LEU A 708 74.28 14.51 34.22
C LEU A 708 73.37 13.59 33.40
N GLN A 709 73.94 12.55 32.78
CA GLN A 709 73.24 11.56 31.97
C GLN A 709 72.41 10.60 32.85
N VAL A 710 72.88 10.28 34.05
CA VAL A 710 72.14 9.48 35.04
C VAL A 710 70.97 10.27 35.64
N VAL A 711 71.14 11.57 35.95
CA VAL A 711 70.05 12.43 36.46
C VAL A 711 68.98 12.68 35.39
N ALA A 712 69.37 12.88 34.13
CA ALA A 712 68.42 12.99 33.02
C ALA A 712 67.65 11.68 32.80
N SER A 713 68.31 10.52 32.91
CA SER A 713 67.69 9.20 32.76
C SER A 713 66.74 8.87 33.91
N PHE A 714 67.09 9.23 35.15
CA PHE A 714 66.21 9.07 36.32
C PHE A 714 65.00 10.01 36.26
N SER A 715 65.18 11.24 35.79
CA SER A 715 64.07 12.18 35.56
C SER A 715 63.13 11.67 34.47
N PHE A 716 63.67 11.05 33.41
CA PHE A 716 62.90 10.46 32.32
C PHE A 716 62.15 9.20 32.76
N LEU A 717 62.77 8.32 33.56
CA LEU A 717 62.10 7.14 34.13
C LEU A 717 61.04 7.52 35.17
N TYR A 718 61.30 8.53 36.00
CA TYR A 718 60.32 9.02 36.97
C TYR A 718 59.14 9.67 36.24
N LEU A 719 59.38 10.52 35.24
CA LEU A 719 58.33 11.14 34.43
C LEU A 719 57.55 10.11 33.62
N ARG A 720 58.22 9.10 33.03
CA ARG A 720 57.58 7.96 32.34
C ARG A 720 56.70 7.13 33.28
N ARG A 721 57.17 6.84 34.50
CA ARG A 721 56.40 6.12 35.51
C ARG A 721 55.24 6.94 36.08
N THR A 722 55.36 8.27 36.05
CA THR A 722 54.26 9.20 36.40
C THR A 722 53.25 9.31 35.25
N LEU A 723 53.71 9.25 33.99
CA LEU A 723 52.89 9.28 32.78
C LEU A 723 52.16 7.96 32.51
N GLU A 724 52.79 6.81 32.77
CA GLU A 724 52.15 5.49 32.73
C GLU A 724 51.07 5.33 33.84
N SER A 725 50.99 6.27 34.79
CA SER A 725 49.95 6.31 35.84
C SER A 725 48.80 7.30 35.58
N MET A 726 48.85 8.12 34.52
CA MET A 726 47.79 9.08 34.18
C MET A 726 46.90 8.53 33.06
N THR A 727 45.66 8.16 33.40
CA THR A 727 44.65 7.69 32.45
C THR A 727 44.09 8.86 31.61
N PRO A 728 43.61 8.62 30.36
CA PRO A 728 42.99 9.66 29.51
C PRO A 728 41.89 10.47 30.21
N ASP A 729 41.15 9.82 31.12
CA ASP A 729 40.09 10.42 31.92
C ASP A 729 40.61 11.58 32.79
N ALA A 730 41.84 11.50 33.31
CA ALA A 730 42.38 12.51 34.23
C ALA A 730 42.50 13.91 33.59
N PHE A 731 42.78 13.99 32.29
CA PHE A 731 42.95 15.25 31.58
C PHE A 731 41.61 15.92 31.22
N SER A 732 40.62 15.13 30.81
CA SER A 732 39.26 15.61 30.56
C SER A 732 38.60 16.11 31.86
N ASN A 733 38.82 15.37 32.95
CA ASN A 733 38.34 15.70 34.29
C ASN A 733 38.88 17.05 34.80
N ALA A 734 40.13 17.38 34.47
CA ALA A 734 40.75 18.65 34.81
C ALA A 734 40.18 19.84 34.01
N ARG A 735 39.80 19.64 32.74
CA ARG A 735 39.15 20.68 31.91
C ARG A 735 37.74 21.01 32.38
N ALA A 736 36.96 20.01 32.80
CA ALA A 736 35.65 20.23 33.39
C ALA A 736 35.74 21.11 34.67
N LEU A 737 36.69 20.81 35.55
CA LEU A 737 36.96 21.62 36.75
C LEU A 737 37.43 23.04 36.40
N LEU A 738 38.25 23.20 35.35
CA LEU A 738 38.72 24.51 34.89
C LEU A 738 37.55 25.39 34.43
N CYS A 739 36.59 24.81 33.69
CA CYS A 739 35.37 25.49 33.26
C CYS A 739 34.54 25.94 34.47
N LEU A 740 34.32 25.06 35.44
CA LEU A 740 33.59 25.38 36.66
C LEU A 740 34.26 26.47 37.51
N LYS A 741 35.58 26.40 37.69
CA LYS A 741 36.36 27.46 38.37
C LYS A 741 36.29 28.79 37.64
N ARG A 742 36.20 28.77 36.31
CA ARG A 742 36.04 29.98 35.48
C ARG A 742 34.64 30.55 35.58
N ALA A 743 33.60 29.70 35.56
CA ALA A 743 32.22 30.10 35.80
C ALA A 743 32.09 30.82 37.15
N LEU A 744 32.73 30.28 38.19
CA LEU A 744 32.79 30.90 39.51
C LEU A 744 33.47 32.27 39.52
N ARG A 745 34.58 32.45 38.77
CA ARG A 745 35.22 33.78 38.63
C ARG A 745 34.32 34.79 37.93
N ILE A 746 33.55 34.35 36.93
CA ILE A 746 32.62 35.22 36.20
C ILE A 746 31.43 35.58 37.08
N ALA A 747 30.91 34.63 37.86
CA ALA A 747 29.87 34.87 38.87
C ALA A 747 30.33 35.90 39.93
N ASN A 748 31.54 35.73 40.47
CA ASN A 748 32.15 36.71 41.39
C ASN A 748 32.30 38.11 40.75
N ALA A 749 32.72 38.16 39.49
CA ALA A 749 32.85 39.42 38.78
C ALA A 749 31.49 40.06 38.42
N ALA A 750 30.42 39.27 38.32
CA ALA A 750 29.05 39.75 38.14
C ALA A 750 28.50 40.30 39.47
N GLN A 751 28.75 39.59 40.57
CA GLN A 751 28.42 40.01 41.94
C GLN A 751 29.07 41.36 42.27
N GLN A 752 30.37 41.51 42.04
CA GLN A 752 31.11 42.75 42.30
C GLN A 752 30.59 43.94 41.48
N MET A 753 30.14 43.70 40.23
CA MET A 753 29.53 44.75 39.42
C MET A 753 28.12 45.13 39.90
N ALA A 754 27.30 44.15 40.31
CA ALA A 754 25.97 44.40 40.85
C ALA A 754 26.03 45.23 42.14
N ASN A 755 26.96 44.87 43.03
CA ASN A 755 27.21 45.59 44.27
C ASN A 755 27.66 47.04 44.04
N ALA A 756 28.39 47.30 42.94
CA ALA A 756 28.90 48.64 42.60
C ALA A 756 27.88 49.56 41.91
N ILE A 757 26.86 49.02 41.24
CA ILE A 757 25.92 49.80 40.41
C ILE A 757 24.60 50.06 41.16
N ASN A 758 24.09 49.10 41.94
CA ASN A 758 22.74 49.18 42.52
C ASN A 758 22.68 49.04 44.04
N GLY A 759 23.79 48.77 44.75
CA GLY A 759 23.75 48.47 46.19
C GLY A 759 22.95 47.21 46.56
N THR A 760 22.51 46.44 45.56
CA THR A 760 21.83 45.16 45.67
C THR A 760 22.85 44.03 45.58
N SER A 761 22.71 42.97 46.37
CA SER A 761 23.45 41.73 46.13
C SER A 761 23.20 41.25 44.70
N GLY A 762 24.25 40.83 44.01
CA GLY A 762 24.11 40.21 42.69
C GLY A 762 23.38 38.86 42.75
N PRO A 763 23.24 38.18 41.61
CA PRO A 763 22.40 36.99 41.50
C PRO A 763 23.03 35.78 42.22
N VAL A 764 22.71 35.62 43.51
CA VAL A 764 23.04 34.44 44.35
C VAL A 764 22.60 33.14 43.66
N THR A 765 21.53 33.21 42.86
CA THR A 765 21.03 32.12 42.01
C THR A 765 22.09 31.49 41.11
N LEU A 766 23.04 32.26 40.55
CA LEU A 766 24.13 31.72 39.71
C LEU A 766 25.09 30.83 40.52
N PHE A 767 25.37 31.19 41.77
CA PHE A 767 26.23 30.38 42.63
C PHE A 767 25.56 29.06 43.01
N VAL A 768 24.23 29.08 43.23
CA VAL A 768 23.45 27.86 43.47
C VAL A 768 23.39 26.97 42.23
N GLU A 769 23.25 27.55 41.03
CA GLU A 769 23.35 26.82 39.75
C GLU A 769 24.72 26.16 39.57
N ILE A 770 25.82 26.88 39.82
CA ILE A 770 27.18 26.34 39.77
C ILE A 770 27.35 25.22 40.81
N LEU A 771 26.87 25.40 42.05
CA LEU A 771 26.90 24.39 43.09
C LEU A 771 26.23 23.09 42.62
N ASN A 772 25.04 23.18 42.02
CA ASN A 772 24.36 22.03 41.44
C ASN A 772 25.17 21.31 40.35
N LYS A 773 25.96 22.04 39.55
CA LYS A 773 26.89 21.43 38.58
C LYS A 773 28.07 20.74 39.26
N TYR A 774 28.65 21.35 40.30
CA TYR A 774 29.68 20.69 41.12
C TYR A 774 29.17 19.38 41.75
N LEU A 775 27.93 19.38 42.25
CA LEU A 775 27.28 18.19 42.81
C LEU A 775 27.06 17.10 41.75
N TYR A 776 26.62 17.47 40.54
CA TYR A 776 26.45 16.55 39.41
C TYR A 776 27.76 15.82 39.06
N PHE A 777 28.87 16.54 38.90
CA PHE A 777 30.14 15.90 38.56
C PHE A 777 30.75 15.12 39.73
N LEU A 778 30.46 15.51 40.98
CA LEU A 778 30.81 14.71 42.15
C LEU A 778 30.07 13.36 42.14
N GLU A 779 28.77 13.37 41.80
CA GLU A 779 27.92 12.19 41.65
C GLU A 779 28.42 11.25 40.56
N LYS A 780 28.82 11.82 39.41
CA LYS A 780 29.42 11.08 38.30
C LYS A 780 30.83 10.59 38.57
N GLY A 781 31.42 10.92 39.73
CA GLY A 781 32.68 10.35 40.17
C GLY A 781 33.94 11.06 39.67
N ASN A 782 33.84 12.33 39.27
CA ASN A 782 35.01 13.11 38.87
C ASN A 782 36.00 13.26 40.06
N PRO A 783 37.23 12.70 39.98
CA PRO A 783 38.18 12.70 41.08
C PRO A 783 38.79 14.10 41.37
N GLN A 784 38.66 15.05 40.44
CA GLN A 784 39.19 16.41 40.58
C GLN A 784 38.27 17.33 41.39
N ILE A 785 37.00 16.96 41.57
CA ILE A 785 36.04 17.72 42.37
C ILE A 785 36.04 17.17 43.79
N THR A 786 36.59 17.97 44.71
CA THR A 786 36.68 17.61 46.13
C THR A 786 35.47 18.13 46.90
N SER A 787 35.06 17.38 47.92
CA SER A 787 34.05 17.82 48.90
C SER A 787 34.41 19.16 49.56
N ALA A 788 35.71 19.48 49.68
CA ALA A 788 36.20 20.77 50.16
C ALA A 788 35.87 21.95 49.22
N ALA A 789 35.91 21.75 47.90
CA ALA A 789 35.51 22.79 46.95
C ALA A 789 34.01 23.08 47.00
N ILE A 790 33.20 22.04 47.21
CA ILE A 790 31.75 22.16 47.41
C ILE A 790 31.44 22.84 48.73
N GLN A 791 32.16 22.48 49.79
CA GLN A 791 32.04 23.13 51.11
C GLN A 791 32.30 24.64 51.02
N GLY A 792 33.41 25.04 50.36
CA GLY A 792 33.72 26.45 50.16
C GLY A 792 32.67 27.21 49.33
N LEU A 793 31.99 26.53 48.39
CA LEU A 793 30.88 27.12 47.65
C LEU A 793 29.61 27.28 48.50
N VAL A 794 29.29 26.29 49.34
CA VAL A 794 28.14 26.35 50.27
C VAL A 794 28.33 27.47 51.29
N GLU A 795 29.53 27.60 51.85
CA GLU A 795 29.89 28.67 52.78
C GLU A 795 29.78 30.04 52.11
N LEU A 796 30.34 30.19 50.89
CA LEU A 796 30.25 31.42 50.11
C LEU A 796 28.80 31.83 49.80
N ILE A 797 27.93 30.88 49.42
CA ILE A 797 26.51 31.15 49.17
C ILE A 797 25.82 31.58 50.47
N THR A 798 26.11 30.88 51.58
CA THR A 798 25.50 31.15 52.88
C THR A 798 25.88 32.53 53.42
N ASP A 799 27.12 32.96 53.20
CA ASP A 799 27.59 34.28 53.62
C ASP A 799 27.01 35.41 52.75
N GLU A 800 26.87 35.20 51.44
CA GLU A 800 26.23 36.16 50.53
C GLU A 800 24.71 36.27 50.75
N MET A 801 24.02 35.18 51.12
CA MET A 801 22.61 35.23 51.50
C MET A 801 22.37 36.00 52.80
N LYS A 802 23.35 36.02 53.71
CA LYS A 802 23.28 36.78 54.97
C LYS A 802 23.63 38.26 54.79
N SER A 803 24.42 38.60 53.78
CA SER A 803 24.83 39.98 53.49
C SER A 803 23.81 40.76 52.67
N ASP A 804 22.85 40.08 52.03
CA ASP A 804 21.83 40.70 51.19
C ASP A 804 20.73 41.40 52.01
N SER A 805 20.44 42.65 51.68
CA SER A 805 19.47 43.48 52.42
C SER A 805 18.02 43.29 51.96
N THR A 806 17.80 42.61 50.84
CA THR A 806 16.48 42.26 50.29
C THR A 806 16.44 40.77 49.94
N PRO A 807 15.79 39.91 50.74
CA PRO A 807 15.75 38.47 50.46
C PRO A 807 14.94 38.19 49.18
N ASP A 808 15.55 37.51 48.20
CA ASP A 808 14.86 36.94 47.04
C ASP A 808 14.31 35.54 47.41
N PRO A 809 12.98 35.38 47.62
CA PRO A 809 12.38 34.13 48.08
C PRO A 809 12.62 32.94 47.15
N ALA A 810 12.83 33.21 45.85
CA ALA A 810 13.08 32.17 44.87
C ALA A 810 14.48 31.55 45.02
N SER A 811 15.48 32.39 45.28
CA SER A 811 16.87 31.95 45.51
C SER A 811 17.01 31.18 46.82
N ASP A 812 16.33 31.62 47.88
CA ASP A 812 16.27 30.95 49.18
C ASP A 812 15.65 29.55 49.07
N ALA A 813 14.51 29.45 48.37
CA ALA A 813 13.83 28.17 48.14
C ALA A 813 14.69 27.21 47.28
N PHE A 814 15.41 27.73 46.27
CA PHE A 814 16.27 26.93 45.41
C PHE A 814 17.51 26.41 46.15
N PHE A 815 18.13 27.25 46.98
CA PHE A 815 19.23 26.82 47.84
C PHE A 815 18.77 25.82 48.91
N ALA A 816 17.65 26.08 49.59
CA ALA A 816 17.09 25.15 50.58
C ALA A 816 16.77 23.77 49.98
N SER A 817 16.27 23.74 48.74
CA SER A 817 16.02 22.50 48.00
C SER A 817 17.31 21.76 47.65
N THR A 818 18.35 22.50 47.23
CA THR A 818 19.69 21.96 46.95
C THR A 818 20.33 21.37 48.21
N ILE A 819 20.18 22.03 49.36
CA ILE A 819 20.68 21.55 50.66
C ILE A 819 19.93 20.29 51.11
N ARG A 820 18.60 20.23 50.94
CA ARG A 820 17.81 19.01 51.18
C ARG A 820 18.28 17.86 50.30
N TYR A 821 18.61 18.12 49.02
CA TYR A 821 19.17 17.11 48.12
C TYR A 821 20.49 16.55 48.64
N ILE A 822 21.41 17.40 49.10
CA ILE A 822 22.68 16.96 49.69
C ILE A 822 22.44 16.13 50.96
N GLN A 823 21.51 16.53 51.83
CA GLN A 823 21.14 15.78 53.03
C GLN A 823 20.55 14.41 52.69
N PHE A 824 19.68 14.35 51.69
CA PHE A 824 19.11 13.10 51.18
C PHE A 824 20.20 12.15 50.65
N GLN A 825 21.15 12.66 49.85
CA GLN A 825 22.24 11.85 49.32
C GLN A 825 23.18 11.33 50.42
N LYS A 826 23.36 12.07 51.53
CA LYS A 826 24.08 11.58 52.72
C LYS A 826 23.34 10.43 53.41
N GLN A 827 22.02 10.51 53.52
CA GLN A 827 21.19 9.51 54.20
C GLN A 827 21.06 8.20 53.41
N LYS A 828 21.22 8.26 52.09
CA LYS A 828 21.07 7.12 51.17
C LYS A 828 22.10 6.00 51.39
N GLY A 829 23.24 6.27 52.05
CA GLY A 829 24.28 5.29 52.34
C GLY A 829 25.06 4.78 51.10
N GLY A 830 26.13 4.02 51.32
CA GLY A 830 27.02 3.49 50.26
C GLY A 830 28.13 4.46 49.80
N VAL A 831 28.81 4.13 48.70
CA VAL A 831 29.94 4.90 48.13
C VAL A 831 29.60 6.38 47.90
N MET A 832 28.33 6.65 47.60
CA MET A 832 27.81 8.00 47.36
C MET A 832 27.60 8.77 48.68
N GLY A 833 27.10 8.11 49.74
CA GLY A 833 26.98 8.71 51.08
C GLY A 833 28.34 9.09 51.68
N GLU A 834 29.37 8.28 51.43
CA GLU A 834 30.76 8.56 51.85
C GLU A 834 31.36 9.78 51.15
N LYS A 835 31.08 9.98 49.84
CA LYS A 835 31.55 11.15 49.08
C LYS A 835 30.93 12.46 49.55
N PHE A 836 29.66 12.43 49.98
CA PHE A 836 28.91 13.61 50.42
C PHE A 836 29.02 13.85 51.94
N GLY A 837 29.45 12.85 52.71
CA GLY A 837 29.67 12.92 54.16
C GLY A 837 30.55 14.08 54.67
N PRO A 838 31.66 14.48 54.00
CA PRO A 838 32.56 15.54 54.48
C PRO A 838 31.99 16.96 54.37
N ILE A 839 30.93 17.17 53.59
CA ILE A 839 30.30 18.47 53.39
C ILE A 839 29.56 18.82 54.68
N LYS A 840 29.84 19.95 55.33
CA LYS A 840 29.14 20.44 56.54
C LYS A 840 28.09 21.47 56.13
N MET A 841 26.91 21.38 56.75
CA MET A 841 25.80 22.32 56.53
C MET A 841 25.78 23.40 57.60
#